data_AF-A0A9J7MIW6-F1
#
_entry.id   AF-A0A9J7MIW6-F1
#
_cell.length_a   1.000
_cell.length_b   1.000
_cell.length_c   1.000
_cell.angle_alpha   90.00
_cell.angle_beta   90.00
_cell.angle_gamma   90.00
#
_symmetry.space_group_name_H-M   'P 1'
#
loop_
_entity.id
_entity.type
_entity.pdbx_description
1 polymer ?
#
loop_
_entity_poly.entity_id
_entity_poly.type
_entity_poly.pdbx_seq_one_letter_code
_entity_poly.pdbx_strand_id
1 'polypeptide(L)'
;MLMRRAVMINRPAWRSMLYLQKSATRGTAVSSLQQRSPSQQPLGQASHQPMRQLSQQSSEYSPLPWVDFAAPNLTKTAGKPLKISFLCNSFNGLSQRLYLELLSRGHHVMVHDNPRGEKMTEVVETDQPDLVVCPFLTRRVPASLFNNPARPVLIVHPGIPGDEGPSSIDWALKEGATEWGVTVLQAAETMDSGDIWATCKFQVNRQATKSSLYGKEVTQAAIVSVLKAIDAWEQGVPPIPLDYGHPEVKGELKRKLTVEDRRVDWALSAEDVARAVRACDSQPGALGTLRVAVQGQQLKHEFALFGACVEGDPGMVWDLKKERDVTPGDVIGRRNGAVLVACGQDTAVWISHLKASPKKTSLKLPATSVLPSVDVTSLPIDHCEPLPYGTRPKTFQDVWTTRQDGVCYVHFDFYNGAMSTNQCKRLEKVLCGVEADPDCTMVVLMGGYNFFSNGIHLNVIENSECAATESWANITAIDDVVKAIFSMRSKVTVAALQGNAGAGGVMMALAADKVWSHAGVVLNPHYRKMALFGSEYWTYSLPRRVGSSASEELTNELQPLLATEARDKGMIDDVIGYNAEELNAQIPRMCRRLQLESREILREKQSETSSLWSTLEEHRHQELARMWKCFHDKEYHKRRHNFVYH
;
A
#
# COMPACT_ATOMS: atom_id res chain seq x y z
N MET A 1 -8.83 -29.46 -31.15
CA MET A 1 -8.73 -30.25 -29.90
C MET A 1 -7.87 -29.46 -28.92
N LEU A 2 -8.45 -28.48 -28.23
CA LEU A 2 -7.74 -27.52 -27.37
C LEU A 2 -8.55 -27.43 -26.06
N MET A 3 -8.05 -28.10 -25.03
CA MET A 3 -8.64 -28.08 -23.69
C MET A 3 -8.34 -26.73 -23.02
N ARG A 4 -9.33 -25.84 -22.97
CA ARG A 4 -9.38 -24.75 -21.99
C ARG A 4 -9.98 -25.33 -20.71
N ARG A 5 -9.24 -25.30 -19.59
CA ARG A 5 -9.77 -25.65 -18.26
C ARG A 5 -9.83 -24.42 -17.38
N ALA A 6 -11.01 -24.22 -16.81
CA ALA A 6 -11.37 -23.17 -15.86
C ALA A 6 -10.49 -23.21 -14.60
N VAL A 7 -10.13 -22.03 -14.11
CA VAL A 7 -9.53 -21.83 -12.79
C VAL A 7 -10.57 -22.20 -11.73
N MET A 8 -10.39 -23.35 -11.06
CA MET A 8 -11.20 -23.72 -9.90
C MET A 8 -10.69 -22.98 -8.66
N ILE A 9 -11.30 -21.82 -8.37
CA ILE A 9 -11.21 -21.21 -7.04
C ILE A 9 -12.11 -22.03 -6.11
N ASN A 10 -11.51 -22.86 -5.27
CA ASN A 10 -12.23 -23.74 -4.35
C ASN A 10 -12.90 -22.92 -3.24
N ARG A 11 -14.20 -23.13 -3.03
CA ARG A 11 -15.05 -22.44 -2.04
C ARG A 11 -14.68 -22.85 -0.60
N PRO A 12 -14.62 -21.96 0.41
CA PRO A 12 -14.44 -22.37 1.79
C PRO A 12 -15.78 -22.64 2.49
N ALA A 13 -15.93 -23.84 3.04
CA ALA A 13 -16.95 -24.19 4.01
C ALA A 13 -16.47 -23.83 5.43
N TRP A 14 -17.37 -23.22 6.20
CA TRP A 14 -17.16 -22.72 7.56
C TRP A 14 -17.52 -23.78 8.59
N ARG A 15 -16.73 -23.87 9.69
CA ARG A 15 -17.18 -24.29 11.03
C ARG A 15 -16.15 -23.88 12.10
N SER A 16 -16.61 -23.05 13.04
CA SER A 16 -16.41 -22.97 14.50
C SER A 16 -15.07 -23.42 15.13
N MET A 17 -14.53 -22.94 16.27
CA MET A 17 -14.66 -21.81 17.21
C MET A 17 -13.85 -22.25 18.47
N LEU A 18 -13.00 -21.38 19.03
CA LEU A 18 -12.63 -21.23 20.47
C LEU A 18 -12.19 -22.42 21.39
N TYR A 19 -11.03 -22.20 22.06
CA TYR A 19 -10.71 -22.26 23.50
C TYR A 19 -9.46 -23.07 23.97
N LEU A 20 -8.74 -22.39 24.90
CA LEU A 20 -8.00 -22.84 26.10
C LEU A 20 -6.47 -22.95 26.11
N GLN A 21 -5.88 -22.03 26.89
CA GLN A 21 -4.60 -22.06 27.59
C GLN A 21 -4.63 -23.00 28.83
N LYS A 22 -3.40 -23.28 29.31
CA LYS A 22 -2.93 -23.90 30.59
C LYS A 22 -2.47 -25.35 30.40
N SER A 23 -1.33 -25.83 30.90
CA SER A 23 -0.50 -25.43 32.06
C SER A 23 0.86 -26.17 32.09
N ALA A 24 1.80 -25.59 32.86
CA ALA A 24 2.91 -26.21 33.63
C ALA A 24 4.16 -26.66 32.84
N THR A 25 5.39 -26.45 33.30
CA THR A 25 5.92 -26.55 34.68
C THR A 25 7.04 -25.54 35.01
N ARG A 26 7.09 -25.13 36.29
CA ARG A 26 8.21 -24.46 36.96
C ARG A 26 9.26 -25.48 37.39
N GLY A 27 10.53 -25.08 37.35
CA GLY A 27 11.63 -25.66 38.13
C GLY A 27 12.67 -24.58 38.42
N THR A 28 12.66 -24.04 39.62
CA THR A 28 13.67 -23.10 40.16
C THR A 28 14.67 -23.85 41.01
N ALA A 29 15.96 -23.59 40.85
CA ALA A 29 16.96 -23.71 41.91
C ALA A 29 18.09 -22.69 41.68
N VAL A 30 18.61 -22.19 42.80
CA VAL A 30 19.41 -20.98 43.03
C VAL A 30 20.87 -21.35 43.33
N SER A 31 21.77 -20.33 43.32
CA SER A 31 23.08 -20.25 44.01
C SER A 31 24.30 -20.62 43.14
N SER A 32 25.45 -19.93 43.11
CA SER A 32 26.00 -18.77 43.83
C SER A 32 27.33 -18.37 43.15
N LEU A 33 27.68 -17.09 43.30
CA LEU A 33 28.96 -16.45 42.97
C LEU A 33 30.22 -17.19 43.44
N GLN A 34 31.32 -17.05 42.68
CA GLN A 34 32.64 -16.76 43.25
C GLN A 34 33.60 -16.13 42.22
N GLN A 35 33.97 -14.88 42.48
CA GLN A 35 35.11 -14.17 41.91
C GLN A 35 36.42 -14.72 42.51
N ARG A 36 37.51 -14.76 41.73
CA ARG A 36 38.90 -14.55 42.21
C ARG A 36 39.91 -14.39 41.06
N SER A 37 40.54 -13.23 41.05
CA SER A 37 41.94 -12.93 40.67
C SER A 37 42.48 -12.03 41.82
N PRO A 38 43.78 -11.75 42.04
CA PRO A 38 44.91 -11.73 41.10
C PRO A 38 46.27 -12.24 41.65
N SER A 39 47.31 -12.32 40.80
CA SER A 39 48.71 -12.17 41.25
C SER A 39 49.65 -11.75 40.10
N GLN A 40 50.62 -10.89 40.43
CA GLN A 40 51.56 -10.20 39.54
C GLN A 40 52.97 -10.86 39.57
N GLN A 41 53.62 -10.91 38.39
CA GLN A 41 55.06 -10.63 38.05
C GLN A 41 56.21 -11.47 38.67
N PRO A 42 57.44 -11.53 38.08
CA PRO A 42 58.10 -10.52 37.21
C PRO A 42 58.91 -11.01 35.97
N LEU A 43 59.51 -10.00 35.30
CA LEU A 43 60.22 -9.91 34.01
C LEU A 43 61.52 -10.72 33.84
N GLY A 44 61.86 -11.04 32.58
CA GLY A 44 63.21 -11.46 32.17
C GLY A 44 63.43 -11.71 30.65
N GLN A 45 63.87 -10.67 29.94
CA GLN A 45 64.81 -10.59 28.80
C GLN A 45 64.63 -11.39 27.48
N ALA A 46 64.29 -10.62 26.44
CA ALA A 46 64.86 -10.50 25.08
C ALA A 46 65.53 -11.70 24.36
N SER A 47 64.99 -12.06 23.19
CA SER A 47 65.78 -12.28 21.97
C SER A 47 64.95 -11.98 20.71
N HIS A 48 65.51 -11.15 19.83
CA HIS A 48 64.95 -10.75 18.54
C HIS A 48 65.02 -11.91 17.54
N GLN A 49 63.87 -12.33 17.01
CA GLN A 49 63.76 -13.02 15.73
C GLN A 49 62.84 -12.22 14.80
N PRO A 50 63.18 -12.07 13.50
CA PRO A 50 62.39 -11.27 12.59
C PRO A 50 61.04 -11.93 12.32
N MET A 51 59.96 -11.20 12.61
CA MET A 51 58.59 -11.54 12.22
C MET A 51 58.55 -11.83 10.73
N ARG A 52 58.22 -13.08 10.36
CA ARG A 52 57.54 -13.34 9.10
C ARG A 52 56.32 -12.43 9.08
N GLN A 53 56.21 -11.61 8.05
CA GLN A 53 54.97 -10.94 7.70
C GLN A 53 53.90 -12.04 7.59
N LEU A 54 53.08 -12.17 8.64
CA LEU A 54 51.76 -12.73 8.52
C LEU A 54 51.03 -11.75 7.61
N SER A 55 50.99 -12.09 6.32
CA SER A 55 50.01 -11.54 5.40
C SER A 55 48.67 -11.59 6.12
N GLN A 56 48.08 -10.42 6.37
CA GLN A 56 46.70 -10.31 6.78
C GLN A 56 45.90 -11.11 5.75
N GLN A 57 45.43 -12.29 6.14
CA GLN A 57 44.33 -12.95 5.45
C GLN A 57 43.16 -11.98 5.60
N SER A 58 42.92 -11.19 4.56
CA SER A 58 41.63 -10.55 4.34
C SER A 58 40.59 -11.64 4.51
N SER A 59 39.70 -11.51 5.49
CA SER A 59 38.62 -12.48 5.70
C SER A 59 37.83 -12.62 4.40
N GLU A 60 37.95 -13.77 3.73
CA GLU A 60 37.28 -14.10 2.47
C GLU A 60 35.80 -14.41 2.74
N TYR A 61 35.03 -13.39 3.10
CA TYR A 61 33.58 -13.51 3.08
C TYR A 61 33.10 -13.58 1.63
N SER A 62 32.20 -14.52 1.31
CA SER A 62 31.54 -14.55 0.00
C SER A 62 30.61 -13.35 -0.12
N PRO A 63 30.68 -12.57 -1.22
CA PRO A 63 29.90 -11.35 -1.37
C PRO A 63 28.40 -11.66 -1.38
N LEU A 64 27.60 -10.92 -0.62
CA LEU A 64 26.15 -11.12 -0.61
C LEU A 64 25.55 -10.86 -2.00
N PRO A 65 24.46 -11.56 -2.38
CA PRO A 65 23.87 -11.47 -3.71
C PRO A 65 22.97 -10.23 -3.84
N TRP A 66 23.60 -9.05 -3.82
CA TRP A 66 22.91 -7.76 -3.94
C TRP A 66 22.33 -7.54 -5.34
N VAL A 67 21.12 -6.99 -5.37
CA VAL A 67 20.40 -6.57 -6.57
C VAL A 67 20.09 -5.08 -6.46
N ASP A 68 20.22 -4.37 -7.59
CA ASP A 68 19.86 -2.96 -7.68
C ASP A 68 18.33 -2.81 -7.63
N PHE A 69 17.86 -1.89 -6.78
CA PHE A 69 16.45 -1.54 -6.65
C PHE A 69 15.83 -1.06 -7.96
N ALA A 70 16.63 -0.32 -8.74
CA ALA A 70 16.23 0.23 -10.02
C ALA A 70 16.42 -0.75 -11.17
N ALA A 71 16.96 -1.96 -10.95
CA ALA A 71 17.27 -2.95 -11.99
C ALA A 71 16.04 -3.18 -12.89
N PRO A 72 15.96 -2.50 -14.06
CA PRO A 72 14.69 -2.35 -14.75
C PRO A 72 14.37 -3.57 -15.63
N ASN A 73 15.34 -4.45 -15.81
CA ASN A 73 15.27 -5.54 -16.76
C ASN A 73 16.17 -6.67 -16.29
N LEU A 74 15.66 -7.54 -15.41
CA LEU A 74 15.96 -8.95 -15.62
C LEU A 74 15.17 -9.31 -16.88
N THR A 75 15.82 -9.03 -18.03
CA THR A 75 15.36 -9.32 -19.37
C THR A 75 14.77 -10.70 -19.37
N LYS A 76 13.57 -10.85 -19.98
CA LYS A 76 12.89 -12.12 -20.26
C LYS A 76 13.94 -13.20 -20.50
N THR A 77 14.29 -13.95 -19.46
CA THR A 77 15.33 -14.96 -19.59
C THR A 77 14.75 -15.94 -20.58
N ALA A 78 15.53 -16.30 -21.61
CA ALA A 78 15.18 -17.32 -22.59
C ALA A 78 15.13 -18.73 -21.94
N GLY A 79 14.82 -18.79 -20.65
CA GLY A 79 14.61 -19.97 -19.85
C GLY A 79 13.27 -20.62 -20.19
N LYS A 80 13.15 -21.89 -19.81
CA LYS A 80 11.94 -22.67 -20.02
C LYS A 80 10.83 -22.12 -19.11
N PRO A 81 9.57 -22.05 -19.56
CA PRO A 81 8.44 -21.77 -18.69
C PRO A 81 8.46 -22.66 -17.44
N LEU A 82 8.62 -22.03 -16.26
CA LEU A 82 8.59 -22.70 -14.96
C LEU A 82 7.17 -22.83 -14.42
N LYS A 83 6.92 -23.87 -13.63
CA LYS A 83 5.73 -24.06 -12.81
C LYS A 83 6.03 -23.63 -11.37
N ILE A 84 5.37 -22.59 -10.90
CA ILE A 84 5.64 -21.96 -9.61
C ILE A 84 4.39 -22.01 -8.74
N SER A 85 4.51 -22.49 -7.51
CA SER A 85 3.41 -22.44 -6.54
C SER A 85 3.65 -21.35 -5.50
N PHE A 86 2.66 -20.50 -5.29
CA PHE A 86 2.65 -19.52 -4.21
C PHE A 86 1.99 -20.08 -2.97
N LEU A 87 2.66 -19.95 -1.83
CA LEU A 87 2.07 -20.11 -0.51
C LEU A 87 1.99 -18.74 0.16
N CYS A 88 0.78 -18.19 0.29
CA CYS A 88 0.59 -16.86 0.90
C CYS A 88 -0.50 -16.88 1.97
N ASN A 89 -0.38 -16.01 2.97
CA ASN A 89 -1.43 -15.76 3.96
C ASN A 89 -2.68 -15.13 3.33
N SER A 90 -2.47 -14.28 2.34
CA SER A 90 -3.47 -13.60 1.51
C SER A 90 -2.88 -13.29 0.14
N PHE A 91 -3.71 -13.31 -0.91
CA PHE A 91 -3.31 -12.83 -2.25
C PHE A 91 -3.33 -11.29 -2.31
N ASN A 92 -2.43 -10.68 -1.55
CA ASN A 92 -2.32 -9.24 -1.34
C ASN A 92 -1.63 -8.51 -2.51
N GLY A 93 -1.39 -7.20 -2.38
CA GLY A 93 -0.78 -6.38 -3.44
C GLY A 93 0.61 -6.85 -3.90
N LEU A 94 1.47 -7.28 -2.96
CA LEU A 94 2.77 -7.86 -3.29
C LEU A 94 2.62 -9.17 -4.07
N SER A 95 1.81 -10.10 -3.55
CA SER A 95 1.55 -11.38 -4.21
C SER A 95 0.95 -11.20 -5.61
N GLN A 96 0.03 -10.25 -5.78
CA GLN A 96 -0.56 -9.92 -7.09
C GLN A 96 0.48 -9.35 -8.04
N ARG A 97 1.29 -8.39 -7.59
CA ARG A 97 2.34 -7.80 -8.42
C ARG A 97 3.33 -8.87 -8.89
N LEU A 98 3.82 -9.70 -7.97
CA LEU A 98 4.77 -10.76 -8.32
C LEU A 98 4.14 -11.82 -9.23
N TYR A 99 2.89 -12.20 -8.99
CA TYR A 99 2.14 -13.11 -9.85
C TYR A 99 2.14 -12.61 -11.30
N LEU A 100 1.76 -11.35 -11.51
CA LEU A 100 1.68 -10.78 -12.87
C LEU A 100 3.06 -10.61 -13.52
N GLU A 101 4.08 -10.24 -12.75
CA GLU A 101 5.46 -10.13 -13.25
C GLU A 101 5.98 -11.49 -13.75
N LEU A 102 5.69 -12.57 -13.04
CA LEU A 102 6.05 -13.92 -13.46
C LEU A 102 5.23 -14.40 -14.66
N LEU A 103 3.93 -14.10 -14.72
CA LEU A 103 3.11 -14.40 -15.90
C LEU A 103 3.61 -13.69 -17.16
N SER A 104 3.98 -12.40 -17.05
CA SER A 104 4.49 -11.62 -18.19
C SER A 104 5.79 -12.18 -18.77
N ARG A 105 6.53 -12.96 -17.96
CA ARG A 105 7.76 -13.67 -18.34
C ARG A 105 7.49 -15.09 -18.87
N GLY A 106 6.24 -15.54 -18.86
CA GLY A 106 5.82 -16.83 -19.40
C GLY A 106 5.83 -17.98 -18.40
N HIS A 107 6.02 -17.72 -17.10
CA HIS A 107 5.89 -18.74 -16.07
C HIS A 107 4.42 -19.09 -15.80
N HIS A 108 4.18 -20.29 -15.31
CA HIS A 108 2.86 -20.74 -14.84
C HIS A 108 2.82 -20.63 -13.33
N VAL A 109 1.94 -19.78 -12.79
CA VAL A 109 1.85 -19.54 -11.35
C VAL A 109 0.53 -20.04 -10.80
N MET A 110 0.59 -20.92 -9.79
CA MET A 110 -0.57 -21.36 -9.01
C MET A 110 -0.55 -20.72 -7.63
N VAL A 111 -1.68 -20.15 -7.21
CA VAL A 111 -1.77 -19.42 -5.95
C VAL A 111 -2.59 -20.20 -4.93
N HIS A 112 -1.97 -20.52 -3.80
CA HIS A 112 -2.65 -21.12 -2.65
C HIS A 112 -2.81 -20.10 -1.56
N ASP A 113 -4.05 -19.65 -1.38
CA ASP A 113 -4.39 -18.66 -0.39
C ASP A 113 -4.67 -19.29 0.99
N ASN A 114 -3.96 -18.79 2.00
CA ASN A 114 -4.11 -19.14 3.40
C ASN A 114 -3.95 -20.66 3.73
N PRO A 115 -3.07 -21.46 3.06
CA PRO A 115 -2.88 -22.87 3.40
C PRO A 115 -2.24 -23.02 4.79
N ARG A 116 -2.43 -24.20 5.41
CA ARG A 116 -1.96 -24.50 6.78
C ARG A 116 -1.48 -25.93 6.90
N GLY A 117 -0.34 -26.12 7.59
CA GLY A 117 0.15 -27.44 7.98
C GLY A 117 0.17 -28.41 6.80
N GLU A 118 -0.44 -29.58 6.98
CA GLU A 118 -0.55 -30.63 5.96
C GLU A 118 -1.15 -30.14 4.64
N LYS A 119 -2.06 -29.15 4.67
CA LYS A 119 -2.65 -28.61 3.43
C LYS A 119 -1.59 -27.93 2.56
N MET A 120 -0.55 -27.32 3.14
CA MET A 120 0.57 -26.77 2.35
C MET A 120 1.29 -27.88 1.60
N THR A 121 1.54 -29.01 2.27
CA THR A 121 2.19 -30.16 1.64
C THR A 121 1.32 -30.75 0.53
N GLU A 122 0.03 -30.98 0.82
CA GLU A 122 -0.91 -31.55 -0.15
C GLU A 122 -0.98 -30.73 -1.44
N VAL A 123 -1.11 -29.41 -1.34
CA VAL A 123 -1.22 -28.56 -2.54
C VAL A 123 0.08 -28.51 -3.34
N VAL A 124 1.24 -28.44 -2.66
CA VAL A 124 2.53 -28.41 -3.37
C VAL A 124 2.83 -29.75 -4.04
N GLU A 125 2.54 -30.88 -3.39
CA GLU A 125 2.76 -32.19 -4.02
C GLU A 125 1.76 -32.50 -5.14
N THR A 126 0.52 -31.99 -5.04
CA THR A 126 -0.46 -32.06 -6.13
C THR A 126 0.00 -31.23 -7.33
N ASP A 127 0.53 -30.05 -7.06
CA ASP A 127 1.00 -29.13 -8.07
C ASP A 127 2.28 -29.61 -8.75
N GLN A 128 3.18 -30.31 -8.05
CA GLN A 128 4.52 -30.64 -8.56
C GLN A 128 5.22 -29.44 -9.22
N PRO A 129 5.40 -28.31 -8.51
CA PRO A 129 6.05 -27.13 -9.08
C PRO A 129 7.57 -27.32 -9.14
N ASP A 130 8.21 -26.60 -10.04
CA ASP A 130 9.67 -26.48 -10.15
C ASP A 130 10.24 -25.77 -8.92
N LEU A 131 9.54 -24.74 -8.43
CA LEU A 131 9.86 -24.04 -7.18
C LEU A 131 8.62 -23.52 -6.45
N VAL A 132 8.77 -23.28 -5.16
CA VAL A 132 7.74 -22.64 -4.31
C VAL A 132 8.21 -21.24 -3.94
N VAL A 133 7.32 -20.25 -4.02
CA VAL A 133 7.57 -18.90 -3.53
C VAL A 133 6.57 -18.57 -2.43
N CYS A 134 7.04 -17.94 -1.36
CA CYS A 134 6.23 -17.47 -0.24
C CYS A 134 6.35 -15.94 -0.16
N PRO A 135 5.57 -15.18 -0.96
CA PRO A 135 5.71 -13.71 -1.04
C PRO A 135 5.26 -13.02 0.24
N PHE A 136 4.31 -13.63 0.96
CA PHE A 136 3.77 -13.12 2.22
C PHE A 136 3.24 -14.28 3.05
N LEU A 137 4.08 -14.83 3.93
CA LEU A 137 3.73 -15.97 4.77
C LEU A 137 4.18 -15.71 6.21
N THR A 138 3.26 -15.85 7.17
CA THR A 138 3.57 -15.69 8.60
C THR A 138 3.57 -17.03 9.34
N ARG A 139 3.61 -18.13 8.59
CA ARG A 139 3.48 -19.50 9.09
C ARG A 139 4.70 -20.27 8.66
N ARG A 140 5.08 -21.24 9.48
CA ARG A 140 6.17 -22.15 9.15
C ARG A 140 5.76 -23.05 7.99
N VAL A 141 6.65 -23.19 7.01
CA VAL A 141 6.52 -24.20 5.96
C VAL A 141 6.90 -25.57 6.54
N PRO A 142 6.15 -26.66 6.27
CA PRO A 142 6.52 -27.99 6.72
C PRO A 142 7.90 -28.45 6.23
N ALA A 143 8.66 -29.13 7.10
CA ALA A 143 9.99 -29.65 6.78
C ALA A 143 10.03 -30.59 5.57
N SER A 144 8.94 -31.33 5.32
CA SER A 144 8.81 -32.18 4.14
C SER A 144 8.93 -31.40 2.82
N LEU A 145 8.61 -30.10 2.81
CA LEU A 145 8.69 -29.27 1.61
C LEU A 145 10.07 -28.67 1.42
N PHE A 146 10.66 -28.07 2.46
CA PHE A 146 11.94 -27.36 2.32
C PHE A 146 13.18 -28.28 2.41
N ASN A 147 13.04 -29.51 2.93
CA ASN A 147 14.11 -30.50 2.87
C ASN A 147 14.22 -31.22 1.51
N ASN A 148 13.35 -30.90 0.54
CA ASN A 148 13.45 -31.45 -0.81
C ASN A 148 14.53 -30.69 -1.60
N PRO A 149 15.70 -31.29 -1.89
CA PRO A 149 16.79 -30.59 -2.55
C PRO A 149 16.51 -30.26 -4.02
N ALA A 150 15.53 -30.92 -4.64
CA ALA A 150 15.18 -30.70 -6.04
C ALA A 150 14.22 -29.52 -6.25
N ARG A 151 13.61 -29.00 -5.17
CA ARG A 151 12.54 -27.98 -5.25
C ARG A 151 12.78 -26.91 -4.18
N PRO A 152 13.40 -25.77 -4.54
CA PRO A 152 13.64 -24.71 -3.57
C PRO A 152 12.31 -24.10 -3.10
N VAL A 153 12.35 -23.59 -1.88
CA VAL A 153 11.22 -22.89 -1.26
C VAL A 153 11.74 -21.51 -0.86
N LEU A 154 11.37 -20.50 -1.65
CA LEU A 154 11.85 -19.14 -1.51
C LEU A 154 10.91 -18.35 -0.58
N ILE A 155 11.44 -17.84 0.53
CA ILE A 155 10.75 -16.96 1.47
C ILE A 155 11.13 -15.51 1.17
N VAL A 156 10.13 -14.66 0.95
CA VAL A 156 10.35 -13.21 0.81
C VAL A 156 10.27 -12.58 2.19
N HIS A 157 11.42 -12.24 2.76
CA HIS A 157 11.51 -11.55 4.04
C HIS A 157 11.67 -10.04 3.83
N PRO A 158 10.78 -9.18 4.36
CA PRO A 158 10.84 -7.74 4.18
C PRO A 158 11.88 -7.08 5.12
N GLY A 159 13.08 -7.65 5.17
CA GLY A 159 14.21 -7.25 6.01
C GLY A 159 15.55 -7.34 5.28
N ILE A 160 16.53 -6.61 5.80
CA ILE A 160 17.94 -6.70 5.36
C ILE A 160 18.56 -8.05 5.78
N PRO A 161 19.72 -8.44 5.22
CA PRO A 161 20.40 -9.68 5.62
C PRO A 161 20.62 -9.77 7.14
N GLY A 162 20.21 -10.90 7.72
CA GLY A 162 20.26 -11.19 9.16
C GLY A 162 19.08 -10.67 9.98
N ASP A 163 18.17 -9.88 9.39
CA ASP A 163 16.96 -9.45 10.10
C ASP A 163 16.01 -10.64 10.21
N GLU A 164 15.61 -10.97 11.44
CA GLU A 164 14.69 -12.09 11.68
C GLU A 164 13.47 -11.63 12.49
N GLY A 165 12.33 -12.25 12.19
CA GLY A 165 11.15 -12.18 13.03
C GLY A 165 9.96 -11.44 12.42
N PRO A 166 8.78 -11.55 13.06
CA PRO A 166 7.49 -11.30 12.42
C PRO A 166 7.09 -9.81 12.37
N SER A 167 7.98 -8.88 12.73
CA SER A 167 7.68 -7.45 12.85
C SER A 167 8.80 -6.56 12.31
N SER A 168 9.52 -7.05 11.31
CA SER A 168 10.65 -6.39 10.63
C SER A 168 10.36 -4.93 10.25
N ILE A 169 9.38 -4.69 9.37
CA ILE A 169 9.00 -3.34 8.93
C ILE A 169 8.48 -2.46 10.08
N ASP A 170 7.76 -3.05 11.05
CA ASP A 170 7.28 -2.31 12.21
C ASP A 170 8.45 -1.76 13.05
N TRP A 171 9.50 -2.55 13.27
CA TRP A 171 10.72 -2.11 13.96
C TRP A 171 11.49 -1.08 13.15
N ALA A 172 11.72 -1.34 11.85
CA ALA A 172 12.45 -0.44 10.97
C ALA A 172 11.84 0.98 10.99
N LEU A 173 10.51 1.09 10.90
CA LEU A 173 9.82 2.39 10.97
C LEU A 173 9.85 2.99 12.38
N LYS A 174 9.66 2.19 13.43
CA LYS A 174 9.65 2.67 14.83
C LYS A 174 11.02 3.21 15.25
N GLU A 175 12.10 2.53 14.86
CA GLU A 175 13.48 2.90 15.14
C GLU A 175 14.00 4.02 14.20
N GLY A 176 13.21 4.43 13.20
CA GLY A 176 13.57 5.52 12.30
C GLY A 176 14.66 5.16 11.31
N ALA A 177 14.69 3.89 10.87
CA ALA A 177 15.62 3.43 9.84
C ALA A 177 15.53 4.32 8.59
N THR A 178 16.69 4.68 8.04
CA THR A 178 16.80 5.50 6.82
C THR A 178 17.07 4.66 5.58
N GLU A 179 17.63 3.47 5.77
CA GLU A 179 17.82 2.43 4.75
C GLU A 179 17.25 1.12 5.29
N TRP A 180 16.61 0.34 4.41
CA TRP A 180 16.12 -1.00 4.72
C TRP A 180 16.24 -1.89 3.48
N GLY A 181 15.63 -3.07 3.48
CA GLY A 181 15.72 -3.98 2.35
C GLY A 181 14.73 -5.14 2.38
N VAL A 182 14.85 -5.99 1.36
CA VAL A 182 14.18 -7.27 1.24
C VAL A 182 15.23 -8.34 0.95
N THR A 183 15.10 -9.48 1.60
CA THR A 183 15.98 -10.64 1.42
C THR A 183 15.13 -11.84 1.03
N VAL A 184 15.49 -12.50 -0.06
CA VAL A 184 14.88 -13.77 -0.48
C VAL A 184 15.72 -14.91 0.09
N LEU A 185 15.12 -15.67 0.99
CA LEU A 185 15.77 -16.71 1.77
C LEU A 185 15.31 -18.09 1.30
N GLN A 186 16.17 -19.09 1.41
CA GLN A 186 15.74 -20.49 1.37
C GLN A 186 14.96 -20.79 2.66
N ALA A 187 13.82 -21.49 2.57
CA ALA A 187 13.11 -21.92 3.77
C ALA A 187 13.97 -22.88 4.59
N ALA A 188 14.02 -22.66 5.90
CA ALA A 188 14.81 -23.44 6.84
C ALA A 188 13.97 -23.81 8.08
N GLU A 189 14.56 -24.64 8.96
CA GLU A 189 13.94 -25.01 10.24
C GLU A 189 13.69 -23.77 11.10
N THR A 190 14.71 -22.92 11.29
CA THR A 190 14.53 -21.64 11.98
C THR A 190 13.96 -20.60 11.00
N MET A 191 12.96 -19.84 11.47
CA MET A 191 12.26 -18.86 10.65
C MET A 191 13.19 -17.70 10.31
N ASP A 192 13.18 -17.27 9.05
CA ASP A 192 13.96 -16.15 8.51
C ASP A 192 15.50 -16.31 8.62
N SER A 193 16.01 -17.51 8.91
CA SER A 193 17.44 -17.76 9.12
C SER A 193 18.10 -18.59 8.00
N GLY A 194 17.42 -18.77 6.87
CA GLY A 194 17.91 -19.62 5.79
C GLY A 194 18.93 -18.93 4.90
N ASP A 195 19.56 -19.70 4.02
CA ASP A 195 20.56 -19.19 3.08
C ASP A 195 19.96 -18.14 2.12
N ILE A 196 20.77 -17.16 1.74
CA ILE A 196 20.35 -15.99 0.98
C ILE A 196 20.46 -16.25 -0.51
N TRP A 197 19.34 -16.16 -1.23
CA TRP A 197 19.30 -16.21 -2.69
C TRP A 197 19.56 -14.85 -3.34
N ALA A 198 18.95 -13.79 -2.80
CA ALA A 198 19.07 -12.43 -3.31
C ALA A 198 18.70 -11.42 -2.23
N THR A 199 19.32 -10.24 -2.25
CA THR A 199 18.94 -9.13 -1.38
C THR A 199 18.92 -7.79 -2.12
N CYS A 200 17.99 -6.93 -1.77
CA CYS A 200 17.84 -5.60 -2.36
C CYS A 200 17.60 -4.57 -1.26
N LYS A 201 18.38 -3.49 -1.28
CA LYS A 201 18.24 -2.36 -0.36
C LYS A 201 17.43 -1.22 -0.97
N PHE A 202 16.84 -0.39 -0.13
CA PHE A 202 16.13 0.83 -0.54
C PHE A 202 16.19 1.90 0.55
N GLN A 203 15.99 3.14 0.15
CA GLN A 203 15.84 4.27 1.09
C GLN A 203 14.43 4.26 1.68
N VAL A 204 14.35 4.43 3.00
CA VAL A 204 13.06 4.49 3.70
C VAL A 204 12.52 5.91 3.62
N ASN A 205 11.39 6.08 2.95
CA ASN A 205 10.67 7.35 2.96
C ASN A 205 10.18 7.64 4.38
N ARG A 206 10.72 8.71 5.00
CA ARG A 206 10.38 9.11 6.38
C ARG A 206 8.90 9.40 6.58
N GLN A 207 8.16 9.73 5.52
CA GLN A 207 6.73 10.01 5.56
C GLN A 207 5.85 8.79 5.23
N ALA A 208 6.44 7.64 4.87
CA ALA A 208 5.69 6.44 4.52
C ALA A 208 5.04 5.80 5.75
N THR A 209 3.80 5.36 5.58
CA THR A 209 3.17 4.38 6.48
C THR A 209 3.75 2.99 6.22
N LYS A 210 3.58 2.06 7.15
CA LYS A 210 3.92 0.65 6.94
C LYS A 210 3.27 0.09 5.66
N SER A 211 1.99 0.37 5.41
CA SER A 211 1.31 -0.08 4.19
C SER A 211 1.86 0.58 2.92
N SER A 212 2.24 1.86 2.99
CA SER A 212 2.90 2.57 1.89
C SER A 212 4.22 1.90 1.54
N LEU A 213 5.06 1.64 2.55
CA LEU A 213 6.36 1.00 2.37
C LEU A 213 6.23 -0.42 1.79
N TYR A 214 5.24 -1.20 2.28
CA TYR A 214 4.91 -2.50 1.70
C TYR A 214 4.49 -2.42 0.23
N GLY A 215 3.60 -1.48 -0.10
CA GLY A 215 3.04 -1.33 -1.45
C GLY A 215 4.00 -0.74 -2.47
N LYS A 216 5.13 -0.17 -2.03
CA LYS A 216 6.09 0.55 -2.87
C LYS A 216 7.47 -0.11 -2.77
N GLU A 217 8.33 0.38 -1.89
CA GLU A 217 9.74 0.04 -1.83
C GLU A 217 9.94 -1.46 -1.55
N VAL A 218 9.23 -2.02 -0.57
CA VAL A 218 9.29 -3.47 -0.27
C VAL A 218 8.81 -4.29 -1.45
N THR A 219 7.71 -3.88 -2.11
CA THR A 219 7.21 -4.64 -3.26
C THR A 219 8.22 -4.63 -4.41
N GLN A 220 8.74 -3.46 -4.77
CA GLN A 220 9.75 -3.36 -5.84
C GLN A 220 11.00 -4.19 -5.53
N ALA A 221 11.54 -4.04 -4.31
CA ALA A 221 12.70 -4.81 -3.86
C ALA A 221 12.43 -6.33 -3.86
N ALA A 222 11.23 -6.76 -3.46
CA ALA A 222 10.84 -8.16 -3.52
C ALA A 222 10.76 -8.69 -4.96
N ILE A 223 10.22 -7.91 -5.91
CA ILE A 223 10.17 -8.32 -7.32
C ILE A 223 11.58 -8.56 -7.86
N VAL A 224 12.47 -7.58 -7.74
CA VAL A 224 13.83 -7.71 -8.30
C VAL A 224 14.63 -8.82 -7.64
N SER A 225 14.48 -9.02 -6.32
CA SER A 225 15.15 -10.10 -5.59
C SER A 225 14.60 -11.48 -5.94
N VAL A 226 13.28 -11.66 -6.07
CA VAL A 226 12.70 -12.96 -6.44
C VAL A 226 13.09 -13.35 -7.87
N LEU A 227 13.04 -12.40 -8.81
CA LEU A 227 13.47 -12.67 -10.17
C LEU A 227 14.96 -13.05 -10.22
N LYS A 228 15.81 -12.36 -9.47
CA LYS A 228 17.23 -12.73 -9.35
C LYS A 228 17.43 -14.12 -8.75
N ALA A 229 16.65 -14.47 -7.72
CA ALA A 229 16.71 -15.78 -7.08
C ALA A 229 16.32 -16.91 -8.06
N ILE A 230 15.28 -16.69 -8.88
CA ILE A 230 14.87 -17.63 -9.93
C ILE A 230 15.98 -17.79 -10.97
N ASP A 231 16.55 -16.68 -11.46
CA ASP A 231 17.65 -16.72 -12.43
C ASP A 231 18.87 -17.49 -11.89
N ALA A 232 19.23 -17.26 -10.61
CA ALA A 232 20.32 -17.97 -9.95
C ALA A 232 20.04 -19.47 -9.85
N TRP A 233 18.83 -19.85 -9.47
CA TRP A 233 18.41 -21.25 -9.39
C TRP A 233 18.43 -21.94 -10.76
N GLU A 234 17.92 -21.30 -11.81
CA GLU A 234 17.96 -21.85 -13.18
C GLU A 234 19.40 -22.03 -13.68
N GLN A 235 20.33 -21.18 -13.24
CA GLN A 235 21.76 -21.26 -13.57
C GLN A 235 22.53 -22.26 -12.69
N GLY A 236 21.88 -22.89 -11.71
CA GLY A 236 22.51 -23.80 -10.76
C GLY A 236 23.45 -23.10 -9.76
N VAL A 237 23.29 -21.79 -9.57
CA VAL A 237 24.02 -21.01 -8.56
C VAL A 237 23.34 -21.22 -7.21
N PRO A 238 24.02 -21.80 -6.20
CA PRO A 238 23.42 -22.04 -4.89
C PRO A 238 23.25 -20.73 -4.09
N PRO A 239 22.34 -20.70 -3.09
CA PRO A 239 22.24 -19.57 -2.17
C PRO A 239 23.49 -19.48 -1.29
N ILE A 240 23.74 -18.29 -0.74
CA ILE A 240 24.88 -18.03 0.14
C ILE A 240 24.47 -18.30 1.59
N PRO A 241 25.22 -19.11 2.36
CA PRO A 241 24.94 -19.33 3.77
C PRO A 241 24.85 -18.03 4.56
N LEU A 242 23.82 -17.91 5.40
CA LEU A 242 23.69 -16.76 6.29
C LEU A 242 24.78 -16.81 7.37
N ASP A 243 25.71 -15.85 7.32
CA ASP A 243 26.79 -15.70 8.29
C ASP A 243 26.67 -14.37 9.05
N TYR A 244 26.34 -14.45 10.34
CA TYR A 244 26.23 -13.30 11.24
C TYR A 244 27.58 -12.59 11.52
N GLY A 245 28.71 -13.21 11.18
CA GLY A 245 30.03 -12.56 11.22
C GLY A 245 30.31 -11.69 10.00
N HIS A 246 29.52 -11.81 8.92
CA HIS A 246 29.73 -11.07 7.68
C HIS A 246 29.46 -9.56 7.87
N PRO A 247 30.36 -8.65 7.44
CA PRO A 247 30.24 -7.21 7.71
C PRO A 247 29.00 -6.53 7.09
N GLU A 248 28.46 -7.12 6.01
CA GLU A 248 27.21 -6.65 5.37
C GLU A 248 25.92 -7.24 5.99
N VAL A 249 26.02 -8.23 6.87
CA VAL A 249 24.87 -8.77 7.62
C VAL A 249 24.68 -7.90 8.86
N LYS A 250 23.70 -7.00 8.78
CA LYS A 250 23.44 -5.98 9.81
C LYS A 250 22.14 -6.18 10.58
N GLY A 251 21.28 -7.09 10.11
CA GLY A 251 20.06 -7.40 10.80
C GLY A 251 20.30 -8.27 12.04
N GLU A 252 19.28 -8.36 12.88
CA GLU A 252 19.27 -9.20 14.07
C GLU A 252 17.88 -9.78 14.30
N LEU A 253 17.79 -10.81 15.15
CA LEU A 253 16.50 -11.31 15.60
C LEU A 253 15.79 -10.28 16.48
N LYS A 254 14.65 -9.79 15.99
CA LYS A 254 13.79 -8.88 16.74
C LYS A 254 12.55 -9.63 17.25
N ARG A 255 12.21 -9.40 18.53
CA ARG A 255 10.95 -9.90 19.09
C ARG A 255 9.75 -9.30 18.36
N LYS A 256 8.62 -10.01 18.35
CA LYS A 256 7.35 -9.45 17.89
C LYS A 256 6.98 -8.19 18.67
N LEU A 257 6.53 -7.13 17.99
CA LEU A 257 5.96 -5.96 18.67
C LEU A 257 4.69 -6.36 19.43
N THR A 258 4.65 -5.99 20.71
CA THR A 258 3.48 -6.14 21.57
C THR A 258 2.48 -5.01 21.31
N VAL A 259 1.33 -5.09 21.99
CA VAL A 259 0.35 -3.99 21.97
C VAL A 259 0.91 -2.74 22.64
N GLU A 260 1.67 -2.90 23.72
CA GLU A 260 2.22 -1.76 24.47
C GLU A 260 3.32 -1.03 23.69
N ASP A 261 4.12 -1.75 22.90
CA ASP A 261 5.10 -1.12 21.98
C ASP A 261 4.44 -0.21 20.94
N ARG A 262 3.14 -0.35 20.72
CA ARG A 262 2.36 0.42 19.73
C ARG A 262 1.60 1.57 20.36
N ARG A 263 1.75 1.79 21.67
CA ARG A 263 1.15 2.93 22.37
C ARG A 263 1.87 4.21 21.99
N VAL A 264 1.10 5.23 21.66
CA VAL A 264 1.58 6.59 21.43
C VAL A 264 1.80 7.26 22.78
N ASP A 265 2.99 7.84 22.94
CA ASP A 265 3.27 8.81 23.97
C ASP A 265 3.08 10.23 23.40
N TRP A 266 2.01 10.89 23.82
CA TRP A 266 1.68 12.24 23.34
C TRP A 266 2.66 13.30 23.84
N ALA A 267 3.45 13.04 24.90
CA ALA A 267 4.44 13.98 25.40
C ALA A 267 5.63 14.17 24.45
N LEU A 268 5.79 13.28 23.46
CA LEU A 268 6.78 13.38 22.40
C LEU A 268 6.41 14.44 21.35
N SER A 269 7.37 14.75 20.47
CA SER A 269 7.14 15.62 19.32
C SER A 269 6.11 15.03 18.36
N ALA A 270 5.43 15.88 17.58
CA ALA A 270 4.49 15.43 16.55
C ALA A 270 5.13 14.50 15.52
N GLU A 271 6.42 14.66 15.20
CA GLU A 271 7.13 13.78 14.27
C GLU A 271 7.35 12.39 14.86
N ASP A 272 7.70 12.29 16.15
CA ASP A 272 7.86 11.00 16.82
C ASP A 272 6.51 10.29 17.01
N VAL A 273 5.47 11.03 17.37
CA VAL A 273 4.10 10.52 17.41
C VAL A 273 3.66 10.04 16.03
N ALA A 274 3.86 10.84 14.98
CA ALA A 274 3.53 10.47 13.61
C ALA A 274 4.29 9.21 13.17
N ARG A 275 5.58 9.09 13.50
CA ARG A 275 6.38 7.89 13.23
C ARG A 275 5.77 6.65 13.90
N ALA A 276 5.38 6.75 15.17
CA ALA A 276 4.76 5.64 15.90
C ALA A 276 3.43 5.21 15.27
N VAL A 277 2.60 6.17 14.85
CA VAL A 277 1.33 5.90 14.14
C VAL A 277 1.59 5.25 12.77
N ARG A 278 2.50 5.83 11.96
CA ARG A 278 2.85 5.32 10.62
C ARG A 278 3.40 3.89 10.65
N ALA A 279 4.19 3.53 11.67
CA ALA A 279 4.72 2.18 11.85
C ALA A 279 3.62 1.11 12.07
N CYS A 280 2.42 1.53 12.50
CA CYS A 280 1.27 0.66 12.73
C CYS A 280 0.16 0.81 11.68
N ASP A 281 0.38 1.61 10.64
CA ASP A 281 -0.61 1.95 9.61
C ASP A 281 -0.35 1.16 8.32
N SER A 282 -1.23 0.29 7.83
CA SER A 282 -2.68 0.26 8.07
C SER A 282 -3.17 -0.76 9.08
N GLN A 283 -2.29 -1.63 9.59
CA GLN A 283 -2.60 -2.60 10.63
C GLN A 283 -1.39 -2.78 11.57
N PRO A 284 -1.61 -2.92 12.89
CA PRO A 284 -2.91 -3.02 13.57
C PRO A 284 -3.54 -1.66 14.00
N GLY A 285 -2.83 -0.55 13.78
CA GLY A 285 -3.13 0.76 14.37
C GLY A 285 -2.34 1.00 15.66
N ALA A 286 -1.86 2.22 15.83
CA ALA A 286 -1.19 2.61 17.07
C ALA A 286 -2.25 2.93 18.14
N LEU A 287 -2.02 2.57 19.39
CA LEU A 287 -2.97 2.88 20.46
C LEU A 287 -2.69 4.27 21.00
N GLY A 288 -3.71 5.13 21.03
CA GLY A 288 -3.57 6.46 21.61
C GLY A 288 -4.81 6.85 22.36
N THR A 289 -4.62 7.44 23.54
CA THR A 289 -5.70 8.00 24.32
C THR A 289 -5.92 9.45 23.91
N LEU A 290 -7.07 9.75 23.31
CA LEU A 290 -7.45 11.11 22.93
C LEU A 290 -8.32 11.73 24.01
N ARG A 291 -8.16 13.03 24.19
CA ARG A 291 -9.00 13.86 25.05
C ARG A 291 -9.81 14.84 24.20
N VAL A 292 -11.12 14.84 24.40
CA VAL A 292 -12.06 15.66 23.63
C VAL A 292 -12.89 16.47 24.61
N ALA A 293 -12.95 17.79 24.43
CA ALA A 293 -13.81 18.66 25.21
C ALA A 293 -15.25 18.64 24.64
N VAL A 294 -16.23 18.39 25.50
CA VAL A 294 -17.64 18.19 25.17
C VAL A 294 -18.49 18.98 26.16
N GLN A 295 -19.13 20.07 25.74
CA GLN A 295 -20.03 20.86 26.61
C GLN A 295 -19.39 21.23 27.97
N GLY A 296 -18.08 21.49 28.00
CA GLY A 296 -17.32 21.78 29.22
C GLY A 296 -16.80 20.56 29.99
N GLN A 297 -17.11 19.33 29.59
CA GLN A 297 -16.55 18.09 30.14
C GLN A 297 -15.46 17.51 29.24
N GLN A 298 -14.32 17.08 29.81
CA GLN A 298 -13.30 16.37 29.05
C GLN A 298 -13.59 14.86 29.03
N LEU A 299 -13.83 14.30 27.86
CA LEU A 299 -13.89 12.87 27.65
C LEU A 299 -12.52 12.33 27.26
N LYS A 300 -12.11 11.23 27.87
CA LYS A 300 -10.85 10.53 27.60
C LYS A 300 -11.15 9.12 27.11
N HIS A 301 -10.71 8.78 25.89
CA HIS A 301 -10.96 7.46 25.31
C HIS A 301 -9.76 6.96 24.50
N GLU A 302 -9.54 5.65 24.51
CA GLU A 302 -8.45 5.00 23.78
C GLU A 302 -8.93 4.54 22.39
N PHE A 303 -8.16 4.87 21.35
CA PHE A 303 -8.46 4.54 19.98
C PHE A 303 -7.28 3.85 19.30
N ALA A 304 -7.55 3.14 18.21
CA ALA A 304 -6.49 2.78 17.26
C ALA A 304 -6.38 3.91 16.21
N LEU A 305 -5.19 4.49 16.07
CA LEU A 305 -4.91 5.68 15.27
C LEU A 305 -4.32 5.31 13.90
N PHE A 306 -4.69 6.06 12.86
CA PHE A 306 -4.21 5.90 11.49
C PHE A 306 -4.12 7.24 10.74
N GLY A 307 -3.32 7.26 9.68
CA GLY A 307 -3.18 8.36 8.75
C GLY A 307 -2.68 9.63 9.43
N ALA A 308 -1.52 9.52 10.09
CA ALA A 308 -0.85 10.63 10.75
C ALA A 308 -0.21 11.59 9.74
N CYS A 309 -0.39 12.89 9.94
CA CYS A 309 0.26 13.95 9.18
C CYS A 309 0.69 15.06 10.14
N VAL A 310 1.97 15.42 10.15
CA VAL A 310 2.50 16.49 11.03
C VAL A 310 1.96 17.84 10.58
N GLU A 311 1.53 18.67 11.54
CA GLU A 311 1.21 20.07 11.26
C GLU A 311 2.49 20.89 11.17
N GLY A 312 2.69 21.52 10.02
CA GLY A 312 3.88 22.29 9.67
C GLY A 312 3.72 23.81 9.79
N ASP A 313 2.57 24.30 10.23
CA ASP A 313 2.35 25.71 10.63
C ASP A 313 2.32 25.86 12.17
N PRO A 314 3.46 26.25 12.79
CA PRO A 314 3.52 26.51 14.23
C PRO A 314 2.61 27.64 14.69
N GLY A 315 2.33 28.63 13.83
CA GLY A 315 1.46 29.77 14.14
C GLY A 315 0.02 29.31 14.34
N MET A 316 -0.48 28.46 13.44
CA MET A 316 -1.80 27.85 13.60
C MET A 316 -1.89 27.00 14.88
N VAL A 317 -0.86 26.22 15.19
CA VAL A 317 -0.83 25.42 16.43
C VAL A 317 -0.83 26.31 17.66
N TRP A 318 -0.04 27.39 17.66
CA TRP A 318 -0.01 28.38 18.73
C TRP A 318 -1.38 29.04 18.92
N ASP A 319 -2.01 29.50 17.84
CA ASP A 319 -3.33 30.15 17.90
C ASP A 319 -4.43 29.24 18.44
N LEU A 320 -4.37 27.93 18.13
CA LEU A 320 -5.31 26.95 18.67
C LEU A 320 -5.08 26.62 20.15
N LYS A 321 -3.89 26.94 20.69
CA LYS A 321 -3.49 26.66 22.08
C LYS A 321 -3.56 27.89 22.99
N LYS A 322 -3.26 29.09 22.49
CA LYS A 322 -2.97 30.31 23.30
C LYS A 322 -4.04 30.73 24.31
N GLU A 323 -5.30 30.37 24.09
CA GLU A 323 -6.45 30.73 24.94
C GLU A 323 -7.14 29.49 25.56
N ARG A 324 -6.49 28.33 25.49
CA ARG A 324 -7.03 27.04 25.95
C ARG A 324 -6.02 26.36 26.85
N ASP A 325 -6.50 25.75 27.94
CA ASP A 325 -5.66 24.82 28.73
C ASP A 325 -5.50 23.51 27.95
N VAL A 326 -4.51 23.51 27.04
CA VAL A 326 -4.22 22.39 26.14
C VAL A 326 -3.05 21.60 26.67
N THR A 327 -3.23 20.30 26.75
CA THR A 327 -2.19 19.35 27.12
C THR A 327 -2.03 18.28 26.03
N PRO A 328 -0.85 17.63 25.92
CA PRO A 328 -0.62 16.66 24.85
C PRO A 328 -1.62 15.50 24.83
N GLY A 329 -2.20 15.19 23.67
CA GLY A 329 -3.31 14.23 23.51
C GLY A 329 -4.69 14.89 23.44
N ASP A 330 -4.79 16.20 23.65
CA ASP A 330 -6.04 16.94 23.45
C ASP A 330 -6.32 17.17 21.96
N VAL A 331 -7.57 16.94 21.56
CA VAL A 331 -8.05 17.29 20.22
C VAL A 331 -8.31 18.79 20.17
N ILE A 332 -7.54 19.49 19.33
CA ILE A 332 -7.53 20.96 19.26
C ILE A 332 -8.18 21.52 18.01
N GLY A 333 -8.39 20.72 16.95
CA GLY A 333 -9.08 21.14 15.73
C GLY A 333 -9.51 19.95 14.87
N ARG A 334 -10.18 20.23 13.75
CA ARG A 334 -10.62 19.21 12.78
C ARG A 334 -10.46 19.69 11.34
N ARG A 335 -10.48 18.80 10.36
CA ARG A 335 -10.49 19.17 8.93
C ARG A 335 -10.87 17.98 8.08
N ASN A 336 -11.88 18.10 7.22
CA ASN A 336 -12.24 17.07 6.22
C ASN A 336 -12.37 15.65 6.80
N GLY A 337 -12.84 15.51 8.05
CA GLY A 337 -12.98 14.24 8.76
C GLY A 337 -11.79 13.83 9.64
N ALA A 338 -10.66 14.53 9.56
CA ALA A 338 -9.50 14.36 10.43
C ALA A 338 -9.60 15.22 11.69
N VAL A 339 -8.82 14.88 12.71
CA VAL A 339 -8.66 15.66 13.95
C VAL A 339 -7.20 16.05 14.17
N LEU A 340 -6.96 17.27 14.63
CA LEU A 340 -5.64 17.77 15.02
C LEU A 340 -5.45 17.54 16.52
N VAL A 341 -4.36 16.85 16.89
CA VAL A 341 -4.08 16.46 18.28
C VAL A 341 -2.80 17.15 18.74
N ALA A 342 -2.85 17.79 19.91
CA ALA A 342 -1.68 18.42 20.52
C ALA A 342 -0.64 17.38 20.91
N CYS A 343 0.64 17.69 20.69
CA CYS A 343 1.79 16.88 21.10
C CYS A 343 2.73 17.72 21.98
N GLY A 344 3.80 17.10 22.49
CA GLY A 344 4.87 17.81 23.17
C GLY A 344 5.60 18.82 22.26
N GLN A 345 6.49 19.61 22.86
CA GLN A 345 7.31 20.62 22.17
C GLN A 345 6.47 21.63 21.36
N ASP A 346 5.28 21.96 21.85
CA ASP A 346 4.31 22.84 21.19
C ASP A 346 3.89 22.44 19.76
N THR A 347 4.15 21.19 19.36
CA THR A 347 3.76 20.66 18.06
C THR A 347 2.35 20.04 18.06
N ALA A 348 1.84 19.66 16.89
CA ALA A 348 0.58 18.94 16.73
C ALA A 348 0.60 18.01 15.52
N VAL A 349 -0.22 16.95 15.57
CA VAL A 349 -0.33 15.94 14.52
C VAL A 349 -1.80 15.73 14.14
N TRP A 350 -2.08 15.70 12.85
CA TRP A 350 -3.36 15.29 12.30
C TRP A 350 -3.49 13.79 12.34
N ILE A 351 -4.63 13.28 12.80
CA ILE A 351 -5.04 11.88 12.70
C ILE A 351 -6.28 11.83 11.83
N SER A 352 -6.14 11.28 10.62
CA SER A 352 -7.26 11.25 9.66
C SER A 352 -8.27 10.16 9.95
N HIS A 353 -7.86 9.04 10.53
CA HIS A 353 -8.71 7.87 10.72
C HIS A 353 -8.54 7.24 12.10
N LEU A 354 -9.63 6.73 12.65
CA LEU A 354 -9.68 6.04 13.94
C LEU A 354 -10.39 4.69 13.82
N LYS A 355 -10.13 3.83 14.80
CA LYS A 355 -11.03 2.75 15.24
C LYS A 355 -11.36 2.93 16.71
N ALA A 356 -12.61 2.69 17.09
CA ALA A 356 -13.05 2.71 18.49
C ALA A 356 -12.36 1.64 19.35
N SER A 357 -11.83 0.58 18.74
CA SER A 357 -10.92 -0.36 19.40
C SER A 357 -9.99 -1.02 18.39
N PRO A 358 -8.85 -1.60 18.80
CA PRO A 358 -7.96 -2.33 17.89
C PRO A 358 -8.55 -3.67 17.39
N LYS A 359 -9.75 -4.04 17.84
CA LYS A 359 -10.40 -5.30 17.44
C LYS A 359 -10.80 -5.26 15.96
N LYS A 360 -10.78 -6.42 15.30
CA LYS A 360 -11.21 -6.57 13.90
C LYS A 360 -12.67 -6.15 13.67
N THR A 361 -13.50 -6.26 14.69
CA THR A 361 -14.92 -5.86 14.65
C THR A 361 -15.12 -4.33 14.68
N SER A 362 -14.05 -3.53 14.80
CA SER A 362 -14.14 -2.07 14.77
C SER A 362 -13.79 -1.54 13.39
N LEU A 363 -14.68 -0.69 12.86
CA LEU A 363 -14.51 -0.03 11.57
C LEU A 363 -13.44 1.05 11.65
N LYS A 364 -12.56 1.07 10.64
CA LYS A 364 -11.67 2.20 10.41
C LYS A 364 -12.43 3.26 9.62
N LEU A 365 -12.62 4.44 10.21
CA LEU A 365 -13.44 5.52 9.66
C LEU A 365 -12.71 6.86 9.82
N PRO A 366 -13.14 7.91 9.10
CA PRO A 366 -12.68 9.27 9.39
C PRO A 366 -12.79 9.57 10.89
N ALA A 367 -11.75 10.18 11.46
CA ALA A 367 -11.61 10.35 12.90
C ALA A 367 -12.84 11.00 13.54
N THR A 368 -13.39 12.04 12.92
CA THR A 368 -14.58 12.75 13.43
C THR A 368 -15.85 11.88 13.48
N SER A 369 -15.91 10.79 12.71
CA SER A 369 -17.05 9.86 12.70
C SER A 369 -16.96 8.78 13.80
N VAL A 370 -15.79 8.63 14.44
CA VAL A 370 -15.54 7.61 15.48
C VAL A 370 -15.56 8.20 16.87
N LEU A 371 -15.14 9.46 16.99
CA LEU A 371 -15.29 10.18 18.25
C LEU A 371 -16.76 10.06 18.69
N PRO A 372 -17.04 9.93 20.01
CA PRO A 372 -18.41 9.85 20.52
C PRO A 372 -19.25 11.00 19.93
N SER A 373 -20.58 10.91 19.99
CA SER A 373 -21.56 11.92 19.52
C SER A 373 -21.47 13.30 20.22
N VAL A 374 -20.27 13.65 20.67
CA VAL A 374 -19.71 14.99 20.78
C VAL A 374 -20.08 15.80 19.55
N ASP A 375 -20.52 17.03 19.81
CA ASP A 375 -20.59 18.07 18.82
C ASP A 375 -19.17 18.47 18.38
N VAL A 376 -18.53 17.61 17.60
CA VAL A 376 -17.25 17.90 16.94
C VAL A 376 -17.38 19.14 16.06
N THR A 377 -18.58 19.60 15.72
CA THR A 377 -18.78 20.81 14.92
C THR A 377 -18.30 22.08 15.61
N SER A 378 -18.26 22.07 16.95
CA SER A 378 -17.72 23.14 17.79
C SER A 378 -16.19 23.23 17.81
N LEU A 379 -15.47 22.20 17.34
CA LEU A 379 -14.01 22.27 17.21
C LEU A 379 -13.63 23.21 16.06
N PRO A 380 -12.59 24.05 16.24
CA PRO A 380 -12.13 24.96 15.21
C PRO A 380 -11.58 24.20 13.99
N ILE A 381 -11.63 24.89 12.84
CA ILE A 381 -11.28 24.45 11.49
C ILE A 381 -12.35 23.52 10.87
N ASP A 382 -13.04 24.02 9.83
CA ASP A 382 -13.82 23.16 8.94
C ASP A 382 -13.96 23.69 7.50
N HIS A 383 -13.28 24.78 7.14
CA HIS A 383 -13.22 25.23 5.74
C HIS A 383 -11.83 25.74 5.37
N CYS A 384 -11.09 24.92 4.62
CA CYS A 384 -10.24 25.45 3.57
C CYS A 384 -10.93 25.08 2.26
N GLU A 385 -11.27 26.09 1.46
CA GLU A 385 -11.43 25.84 0.04
C GLU A 385 -10.14 25.17 -0.47
N PRO A 386 -10.21 24.31 -1.50
CA PRO A 386 -9.01 23.78 -2.10
C PRO A 386 -8.17 24.95 -2.62
N LEU A 387 -7.16 25.32 -1.85
CA LEU A 387 -6.25 26.41 -2.21
C LEU A 387 -5.30 25.89 -3.30
N PRO A 388 -4.95 26.71 -4.30
CA PRO A 388 -3.77 26.43 -5.10
C PRO A 388 -2.55 26.50 -4.19
N TYR A 389 -1.84 25.38 -4.03
CA TYR A 389 -0.57 25.34 -3.33
C TYR A 389 0.58 25.45 -4.33
N GLY A 390 1.65 26.16 -3.97
CA GLY A 390 2.89 26.13 -4.79
C GLY A 390 3.59 24.76 -4.74
N THR A 391 3.45 24.04 -3.63
CA THR A 391 4.09 22.74 -3.35
C THR A 391 3.15 21.83 -2.56
N ARG A 392 3.58 20.61 -2.22
CA ARG A 392 2.82 19.73 -1.30
C ARG A 392 2.47 20.49 0.01
N PRO A 393 1.22 20.42 0.50
CA PRO A 393 0.82 21.03 1.76
C PRO A 393 1.65 20.51 2.93
N LYS A 394 2.06 21.41 3.84
CA LYS A 394 2.71 21.07 5.11
C LYS A 394 1.69 20.86 6.25
N THR A 395 0.44 20.58 5.90
CA THR A 395 -0.68 20.39 6.81
C THR A 395 -1.56 19.28 6.23
N PHE A 396 -2.49 18.72 7.00
CA PHE A 396 -3.40 17.72 6.46
C PHE A 396 -4.32 18.33 5.42
N GLN A 397 -4.28 17.79 4.21
CA GLN A 397 -5.14 18.15 3.11
C GLN A 397 -5.33 16.92 2.24
N ASP A 398 -6.58 16.51 2.02
CA ASP A 398 -6.90 15.31 1.25
C ASP A 398 -7.11 15.61 -0.24
N VAL A 399 -7.44 16.85 -0.61
CA VAL A 399 -7.43 17.34 -2.01
C VAL A 399 -6.71 18.68 -2.10
N TRP A 400 -5.72 18.80 -2.98
CA TRP A 400 -5.01 20.07 -3.23
C TRP A 400 -4.58 20.19 -4.68
N THR A 401 -4.20 21.40 -5.11
CA THR A 401 -3.64 21.62 -6.44
C THR A 401 -2.23 22.20 -6.39
N THR A 402 -1.39 21.87 -7.36
CA THR A 402 -0.11 22.55 -7.62
C THR A 402 -0.05 23.03 -9.06
N ARG A 403 0.75 24.06 -9.37
CA ARG A 403 0.83 24.65 -10.72
C ARG A 403 2.24 24.78 -11.23
N GLN A 404 2.43 24.48 -12.51
CA GLN A 404 3.69 24.71 -13.22
C GLN A 404 3.42 24.83 -14.72
N ASP A 405 3.97 25.84 -15.39
CA ASP A 405 3.97 25.98 -16.86
C ASP A 405 2.56 25.86 -17.52
N GLY A 406 1.53 26.46 -16.90
CA GLY A 406 0.15 26.38 -17.37
C GLY A 406 -0.54 25.01 -17.16
N VAL A 407 0.09 24.12 -16.40
CA VAL A 407 -0.44 22.81 -15.99
C VAL A 407 -0.89 22.87 -14.53
N CYS A 408 -2.12 22.45 -14.26
CA CYS A 408 -2.65 22.25 -12.91
C CYS A 408 -2.61 20.77 -12.54
N TYR A 409 -1.87 20.43 -11.50
CA TYR A 409 -1.82 19.08 -10.95
C TYR A 409 -2.81 18.98 -9.79
N VAL A 410 -3.84 18.16 -9.94
CA VAL A 410 -4.88 17.93 -8.94
C VAL A 410 -4.56 16.65 -8.18
N HIS A 411 -4.23 16.80 -6.90
CA HIS A 411 -3.89 15.69 -6.02
C HIS A 411 -5.08 15.37 -5.11
N PHE A 412 -5.35 14.08 -4.93
CA PHE A 412 -6.42 13.60 -4.05
C PHE A 412 -5.96 12.34 -3.30
N ASP A 413 -5.30 12.55 -2.17
CA ASP A 413 -4.69 11.50 -1.35
C ASP A 413 -5.70 10.93 -0.35
N PHE A 414 -6.76 10.32 -0.89
CA PHE A 414 -7.77 9.66 -0.07
C PHE A 414 -7.19 8.38 0.55
N TYR A 415 -7.39 8.24 1.85
CA TYR A 415 -6.85 7.11 2.60
C TYR A 415 -7.30 5.77 1.99
N ASN A 416 -6.35 4.88 1.70
CA ASN A 416 -6.54 3.62 0.96
C ASN A 416 -7.18 3.77 -0.44
N GLY A 417 -7.18 4.97 -1.03
CA GLY A 417 -7.86 5.26 -2.30
C GLY A 417 -9.39 5.17 -2.24
N ALA A 418 -9.98 5.02 -1.05
CA ALA A 418 -11.43 4.90 -0.88
C ALA A 418 -12.08 6.30 -0.90
N MET A 419 -13.04 6.52 -1.79
CA MET A 419 -13.64 7.83 -2.05
C MET A 419 -15.03 7.92 -1.41
N SER A 420 -15.15 8.59 -0.28
CA SER A 420 -16.48 8.85 0.34
C SER A 420 -17.27 9.89 -0.46
N THR A 421 -18.58 9.95 -0.25
CA THR A 421 -19.47 10.94 -0.89
C THR A 421 -18.93 12.37 -0.72
N ASN A 422 -18.51 12.75 0.49
CA ASN A 422 -17.99 14.10 0.76
C ASN A 422 -16.62 14.36 0.12
N GLN A 423 -15.76 13.36 0.02
CA GLN A 423 -14.49 13.45 -0.71
C GLN A 423 -14.71 13.66 -2.20
N CYS A 424 -15.67 12.93 -2.79
CA CYS A 424 -16.02 13.08 -4.20
C CYS A 424 -16.55 14.49 -4.49
N LYS A 425 -17.49 14.99 -3.69
CA LYS A 425 -18.02 16.37 -3.82
C LYS A 425 -16.92 17.43 -3.71
N ARG A 426 -15.94 17.25 -2.82
CA ARG A 426 -14.79 18.16 -2.72
C ARG A 426 -13.94 18.12 -3.98
N LEU A 427 -13.63 16.92 -4.49
CA LEU A 427 -12.85 16.75 -5.71
C LEU A 427 -13.57 17.34 -6.92
N GLU A 428 -14.87 17.09 -7.07
CA GLU A 428 -15.72 17.68 -8.10
C GLU A 428 -15.64 19.21 -8.06
N LYS A 429 -15.81 19.82 -6.87
CA LYS A 429 -15.67 21.28 -6.70
C LYS A 429 -14.30 21.79 -7.16
N VAL A 430 -13.22 21.06 -6.88
CA VAL A 430 -11.86 21.40 -7.38
C VAL A 430 -11.81 21.37 -8.89
N LEU A 431 -12.30 20.30 -9.50
CA LEU A 431 -12.26 20.12 -10.95
C LEU A 431 -13.05 21.21 -11.67
N CYS A 432 -14.24 21.57 -11.16
CA CYS A 432 -15.02 22.69 -11.67
C CYS A 432 -14.26 24.02 -11.54
N GLY A 433 -13.60 24.26 -10.40
CA GLY A 433 -12.77 25.46 -10.21
C GLY A 433 -11.57 25.51 -11.15
N VAL A 434 -10.90 24.38 -11.39
CA VAL A 434 -9.79 24.29 -12.35
C VAL A 434 -10.27 24.50 -13.78
N GLU A 435 -11.45 24.01 -14.16
CA GLU A 435 -12.00 24.28 -15.50
C GLU A 435 -12.37 25.75 -15.71
N ALA A 436 -12.82 26.44 -14.67
CA ALA A 436 -13.11 27.88 -14.74
C ALA A 436 -11.84 28.75 -14.82
N ASP A 437 -10.66 28.17 -14.58
CA ASP A 437 -9.39 28.91 -14.51
C ASP A 437 -8.78 29.16 -15.90
N PRO A 438 -8.61 30.43 -16.31
CA PRO A 438 -8.08 30.78 -17.62
C PRO A 438 -6.55 30.60 -17.74
N ASP A 439 -5.82 30.54 -16.63
CA ASP A 439 -4.36 30.36 -16.62
C ASP A 439 -3.96 28.89 -16.72
N CYS A 440 -4.95 27.99 -16.66
CA CYS A 440 -4.77 26.56 -16.81
C CYS A 440 -5.07 26.11 -18.25
N THR A 441 -4.13 25.43 -18.88
CA THR A 441 -4.27 24.85 -20.24
C THR A 441 -4.38 23.33 -20.21
N MET A 442 -3.95 22.71 -19.11
CA MET A 442 -3.89 21.26 -18.94
C MET A 442 -4.08 20.89 -17.48
N VAL A 443 -4.78 19.78 -17.23
CA VAL A 443 -5.03 19.25 -15.90
C VAL A 443 -4.45 17.84 -15.79
N VAL A 444 -3.68 17.58 -14.73
CA VAL A 444 -3.16 16.25 -14.41
C VAL A 444 -3.78 15.79 -13.10
N LEU A 445 -4.62 14.76 -13.16
CA LEU A 445 -5.17 14.05 -12.02
C LEU A 445 -4.09 13.12 -11.46
N MET A 446 -3.55 13.48 -10.30
CA MET A 446 -2.40 12.78 -9.71
C MET A 446 -2.82 11.62 -8.78
N GLY A 447 -4.06 11.61 -8.30
CA GLY A 447 -4.49 10.69 -7.24
C GLY A 447 -3.70 10.91 -5.95
N GLY A 448 -3.60 9.85 -5.15
CA GLY A 448 -2.67 9.76 -4.02
C GLY A 448 -1.38 9.03 -4.39
N TYR A 449 -0.35 9.16 -3.55
CA TYR A 449 0.93 8.49 -3.79
C TYR A 449 0.80 6.96 -3.81
N ASN A 450 -0.02 6.41 -2.91
CA ASN A 450 -0.21 4.97 -2.76
C ASN A 450 -1.25 4.39 -3.71
N PHE A 451 -2.31 5.15 -3.99
CA PHE A 451 -3.44 4.72 -4.80
C PHE A 451 -3.89 5.88 -5.66
N PHE A 452 -4.20 5.61 -6.94
CA PHE A 452 -4.96 6.58 -7.71
C PHE A 452 -6.38 6.67 -7.17
N SER A 453 -7.10 5.54 -7.14
CA SER A 453 -8.42 5.38 -6.50
C SER A 453 -8.83 3.91 -6.47
N ASN A 454 -9.62 3.52 -5.46
CA ASN A 454 -10.27 2.21 -5.35
C ASN A 454 -11.82 2.30 -5.44
N GLY A 455 -12.36 3.46 -5.80
CA GLY A 455 -13.80 3.70 -5.92
C GLY A 455 -14.50 3.98 -4.59
N ILE A 456 -15.75 3.53 -4.44
CA ILE A 456 -16.62 3.84 -3.30
C ILE A 456 -16.02 3.49 -1.93
N HIS A 457 -16.38 4.26 -0.91
CA HIS A 457 -15.85 4.09 0.44
C HIS A 457 -16.65 3.10 1.28
N LEU A 458 -16.37 1.80 1.09
CA LEU A 458 -17.12 0.71 1.71
C LEU A 458 -17.23 0.79 3.24
N ASN A 459 -16.21 1.29 3.95
CA ASN A 459 -16.30 1.45 5.41
C ASN A 459 -17.30 2.56 5.83
N VAL A 460 -17.35 3.68 5.11
CA VAL A 460 -18.29 4.78 5.40
C VAL A 460 -19.71 4.32 5.07
N ILE A 461 -19.88 3.61 3.95
CA ILE A 461 -21.14 2.96 3.58
C ILE A 461 -21.60 1.98 4.67
N GLU A 462 -20.71 1.11 5.16
CA GLU A 462 -21.04 0.12 6.19
C GLU A 462 -21.39 0.77 7.54
N ASN A 463 -20.82 1.94 7.84
CA ASN A 463 -21.14 2.71 9.06
C ASN A 463 -22.41 3.57 8.96
N SER A 464 -22.94 3.78 7.76
CA SER A 464 -24.12 4.63 7.55
C SER A 464 -25.40 3.99 8.10
N GLU A 465 -26.42 4.80 8.39
CA GLU A 465 -27.73 4.32 8.85
C GLU A 465 -28.40 3.39 7.82
N CYS A 466 -28.28 3.74 6.54
CA CYS A 466 -28.75 2.93 5.43
C CYS A 466 -27.67 2.80 4.36
N ALA A 467 -27.01 1.64 4.35
CA ALA A 467 -25.92 1.37 3.44
C ALA A 467 -26.32 1.44 1.96
N ALA A 468 -27.56 1.09 1.59
CA ALA A 468 -28.04 1.23 0.21
C ALA A 468 -28.11 2.71 -0.20
N THR A 469 -28.65 3.56 0.66
CA THR A 469 -28.74 5.01 0.44
C THR A 469 -27.35 5.65 0.34
N GLU A 470 -26.42 5.32 1.25
CA GLU A 470 -25.06 5.86 1.18
C GLU A 470 -24.30 5.31 -0.04
N SER A 471 -24.52 4.04 -0.44
CA SER A 471 -23.93 3.50 -1.67
C SER A 471 -24.39 4.27 -2.90
N TRP A 472 -25.68 4.59 -2.96
CA TRP A 472 -26.27 5.39 -4.04
C TRP A 472 -25.71 6.81 -4.08
N ALA A 473 -25.66 7.48 -2.92
CA ALA A 473 -25.08 8.81 -2.81
C ALA A 473 -23.60 8.81 -3.22
N ASN A 474 -22.83 7.80 -2.80
CA ASN A 474 -21.41 7.71 -3.08
C ASN A 474 -21.14 7.44 -4.56
N ILE A 475 -21.83 6.50 -5.21
CA ILE A 475 -21.59 6.23 -6.64
C ILE A 475 -22.01 7.41 -7.51
N THR A 476 -23.11 8.09 -7.16
CA THR A 476 -23.57 9.28 -7.88
C THR A 476 -22.52 10.39 -7.80
N ALA A 477 -21.92 10.58 -6.61
CA ALA A 477 -20.87 11.57 -6.44
C ALA A 477 -19.57 11.23 -7.19
N ILE A 478 -19.24 9.93 -7.37
CA ILE A 478 -18.12 9.52 -8.25
C ILE A 478 -18.48 9.82 -9.71
N ASP A 479 -19.70 9.50 -10.15
CA ASP A 479 -20.17 9.84 -11.50
C ASP A 479 -20.12 11.36 -11.75
N ASP A 480 -20.38 12.20 -10.75
CA ASP A 480 -20.26 13.65 -10.89
C ASP A 480 -18.80 14.11 -11.04
N VAL A 481 -17.85 13.46 -10.34
CA VAL A 481 -16.41 13.66 -10.59
C VAL A 481 -16.05 13.26 -12.02
N VAL A 482 -16.51 12.09 -12.51
CA VAL A 482 -16.24 11.63 -13.87
C VAL A 482 -16.86 12.57 -14.91
N LYS A 483 -18.08 13.04 -14.66
CA LYS A 483 -18.76 14.06 -15.47
C LYS A 483 -17.97 15.35 -15.53
N ALA A 484 -17.39 15.80 -14.42
CA ALA A 484 -16.54 16.99 -14.39
C ALA A 484 -15.31 16.81 -15.27
N ILE A 485 -14.69 15.62 -15.30
CA ILE A 485 -13.55 15.32 -16.20
C ILE A 485 -13.98 15.39 -17.67
N PHE A 486 -15.09 14.74 -18.06
CA PHE A 486 -15.61 14.82 -19.43
C PHE A 486 -16.00 16.24 -19.84
N SER A 487 -16.44 17.05 -18.86
CA SER A 487 -16.87 18.43 -19.07
C SER A 487 -15.73 19.40 -19.36
N MET A 488 -14.47 19.01 -19.09
CA MET A 488 -13.31 19.84 -19.42
C MET A 488 -13.07 19.84 -20.92
N ARG A 489 -13.69 20.78 -21.64
CA ARG A 489 -13.57 20.90 -23.11
C ARG A 489 -12.52 21.92 -23.54
N SER A 490 -12.11 22.80 -22.62
CA SER A 490 -11.10 23.83 -22.88
C SER A 490 -9.68 23.39 -22.51
N LYS A 491 -9.53 22.26 -21.80
CA LYS A 491 -8.26 21.77 -21.27
C LYS A 491 -8.02 20.31 -21.65
N VAL A 492 -6.75 19.96 -21.84
CA VAL A 492 -6.34 18.55 -21.95
C VAL A 492 -6.28 17.95 -20.55
N THR A 493 -6.87 16.77 -20.36
CA THR A 493 -6.88 16.06 -19.08
C THR A 493 -5.99 14.82 -19.14
N VAL A 494 -5.20 14.61 -18.09
CA VAL A 494 -4.33 13.46 -17.93
C VAL A 494 -4.61 12.80 -16.59
N ALA A 495 -4.78 11.48 -16.55
CA ALA A 495 -4.73 10.71 -15.32
C ALA A 495 -3.32 10.11 -15.17
N ALA A 496 -2.60 10.49 -14.12
CA ALA A 496 -1.26 9.99 -13.81
C ALA A 496 -1.33 9.02 -12.62
N LEU A 497 -1.33 7.73 -12.92
CA LEU A 497 -1.47 6.66 -11.93
C LEU A 497 -0.12 6.43 -11.24
N GLN A 498 0.09 7.13 -10.14
CA GLN A 498 1.25 6.94 -9.27
C GLN A 498 1.18 5.66 -8.46
N GLY A 499 0.00 5.09 -8.27
CA GLY A 499 -0.24 3.90 -7.46
C GLY A 499 -1.42 3.08 -7.98
N ASN A 500 -1.69 1.97 -7.29
CA ASN A 500 -2.71 1.02 -7.72
C ASN A 500 -4.09 1.65 -7.85
N ALA A 501 -4.90 1.10 -8.75
CA ALA A 501 -6.29 1.48 -8.93
C ALA A 501 -7.19 0.26 -9.00
N GLY A 502 -8.39 0.36 -8.43
CA GLY A 502 -9.35 -0.73 -8.38
C GLY A 502 -10.78 -0.28 -8.66
N ALA A 503 -11.56 -1.17 -9.27
CA ALA A 503 -12.97 -0.98 -9.58
C ALA A 503 -13.22 0.39 -10.25
N GLY A 504 -14.06 1.23 -9.64
CA GLY A 504 -14.39 2.57 -10.13
C GLY A 504 -13.20 3.50 -10.30
N GLY A 505 -12.14 3.31 -9.51
CA GLY A 505 -10.94 4.12 -9.63
C GLY A 505 -10.18 3.89 -10.93
N VAL A 506 -10.22 2.68 -11.50
CA VAL A 506 -9.68 2.42 -12.84
C VAL A 506 -10.52 3.14 -13.88
N MET A 507 -11.84 2.98 -13.82
CA MET A 507 -12.74 3.53 -14.83
C MET A 507 -12.78 5.06 -14.82
N MET A 508 -12.70 5.67 -13.63
CA MET A 508 -12.56 7.12 -13.47
C MET A 508 -11.30 7.65 -14.18
N ALA A 509 -10.18 6.93 -14.14
CA ALA A 509 -8.97 7.34 -14.86
C ALA A 509 -9.20 7.40 -16.37
N LEU A 510 -9.99 6.47 -16.92
CA LEU A 510 -10.23 6.35 -18.36
C LEU A 510 -11.07 7.49 -18.95
N ALA A 511 -11.67 8.32 -18.10
CA ALA A 511 -12.37 9.54 -18.50
C ALA A 511 -11.43 10.68 -18.90
N ALA A 512 -10.15 10.62 -18.49
CA ALA A 512 -9.14 11.57 -18.94
C ALA A 512 -8.78 11.33 -20.43
N ASP A 513 -8.31 12.36 -21.11
CA ASP A 513 -7.86 12.26 -22.51
C ASP A 513 -6.67 11.31 -22.62
N LYS A 514 -5.72 11.43 -21.68
CA LYS A 514 -4.54 10.56 -21.57
C LYS A 514 -4.47 9.86 -20.22
N VAL A 515 -4.03 8.61 -20.21
CA VAL A 515 -3.77 7.85 -18.99
C VAL A 515 -2.32 7.38 -18.98
N TRP A 516 -1.55 7.84 -18.00
CA TRP A 516 -0.15 7.52 -17.80
C TRP A 516 0.04 6.75 -16.50
N SER A 517 0.98 5.82 -16.48
CA SER A 517 1.30 5.03 -15.29
C SER A 517 2.80 4.73 -15.26
N HIS A 518 3.34 4.30 -14.12
CA HIS A 518 4.61 3.57 -14.10
C HIS A 518 4.35 2.07 -14.30
N ALA A 519 5.37 1.29 -14.68
CA ALA A 519 5.22 -0.13 -15.02
C ALA A 519 4.66 -0.98 -13.87
N GLY A 520 4.90 -0.53 -12.64
CA GLY A 520 4.62 -1.29 -11.44
C GLY A 520 3.21 -1.18 -10.86
N VAL A 521 2.34 -0.39 -11.46
CA VAL A 521 0.94 -0.26 -11.03
C VAL A 521 0.16 -1.53 -11.38
N VAL A 522 -0.65 -1.98 -10.43
CA VAL A 522 -1.64 -3.04 -10.61
C VAL A 522 -3.03 -2.43 -10.68
N LEU A 523 -3.75 -2.77 -11.74
CA LEU A 523 -5.12 -2.35 -12.01
C LEU A 523 -6.08 -3.52 -11.75
N ASN A 524 -7.20 -3.27 -11.07
CA ASN A 524 -8.28 -4.24 -10.91
C ASN A 524 -9.55 -3.69 -11.59
N PRO A 525 -9.70 -3.80 -12.92
CA PRO A 525 -10.75 -3.14 -13.72
C PRO A 525 -12.12 -3.85 -13.63
N HIS A 526 -12.52 -4.30 -12.44
CA HIS A 526 -13.69 -5.14 -12.27
C HIS A 526 -14.45 -4.89 -10.96
N TYR A 527 -15.76 -5.12 -10.98
CA TYR A 527 -16.68 -4.85 -9.87
C TYR A 527 -17.28 -6.10 -9.25
N ARG A 528 -17.28 -7.22 -9.99
CA ARG A 528 -18.06 -8.42 -9.63
C ARG A 528 -17.59 -9.06 -8.32
N LYS A 529 -16.36 -8.81 -7.83
CA LYS A 529 -15.92 -9.26 -6.50
C LYS A 529 -16.83 -8.69 -5.40
N MET A 530 -17.41 -7.51 -5.62
CA MET A 530 -18.36 -6.86 -4.70
C MET A 530 -19.82 -7.03 -5.12
N ALA A 531 -20.14 -7.91 -6.09
CA ALA A 531 -21.49 -8.04 -6.67
C ALA A 531 -22.05 -6.71 -7.24
N LEU A 532 -21.15 -5.84 -7.70
CA LEU A 532 -21.50 -4.57 -8.33
C LEU A 532 -21.35 -4.63 -9.85
N PHE A 533 -22.06 -3.75 -10.54
CA PHE A 533 -21.94 -3.57 -11.99
C PHE A 533 -20.84 -2.57 -12.38
N GLY A 534 -20.69 -1.48 -11.61
CA GLY A 534 -19.89 -0.30 -11.95
C GLY A 534 -20.75 0.81 -12.55
N SER A 535 -20.45 2.07 -12.21
CA SER A 535 -21.11 3.28 -12.73
C SER A 535 -20.12 4.42 -12.63
N GLU A 536 -19.36 4.57 -13.71
CA GLU A 536 -18.28 5.56 -13.89
C GLU A 536 -18.14 5.87 -15.40
N TYR A 537 -19.26 5.82 -16.13
CA TYR A 537 -19.35 5.90 -17.60
C TYR A 537 -18.47 4.85 -18.29
N TRP A 538 -18.21 3.73 -17.61
CA TRP A 538 -17.24 2.76 -18.10
C TRP A 538 -17.76 2.05 -19.35
N THR A 539 -19.09 1.92 -19.50
CA THR A 539 -19.71 1.35 -20.72
C THR A 539 -19.55 2.26 -21.94
N TYR A 540 -19.14 3.52 -21.73
CA TYR A 540 -18.71 4.43 -22.78
C TYR A 540 -17.19 4.42 -22.95
N SER A 541 -16.42 4.65 -21.87
CA SER A 541 -14.98 4.91 -21.96
C SER A 541 -14.13 3.67 -22.20
N LEU A 542 -14.42 2.54 -21.54
CA LEU A 542 -13.61 1.33 -21.64
C LEU A 542 -13.71 0.67 -23.04
N PRO A 543 -14.91 0.41 -23.61
CA PRO A 543 -15.01 -0.15 -24.96
C PRO A 543 -14.37 0.71 -26.06
N ARG A 544 -14.36 2.03 -25.90
CA ARG A 544 -13.67 2.94 -26.84
C ARG A 544 -12.15 2.81 -26.81
N ARG A 545 -11.59 2.40 -25.67
CA ARG A 545 -10.13 2.20 -25.50
C ARG A 545 -9.69 0.79 -25.91
N VAL A 546 -10.42 -0.25 -25.49
CA VAL A 546 -9.98 -1.66 -25.66
C VAL A 546 -10.85 -2.48 -26.61
N GLY A 547 -11.97 -1.94 -27.09
CA GLY A 547 -12.99 -2.69 -27.83
C GLY A 547 -13.96 -3.46 -26.92
N SER A 548 -15.18 -3.73 -27.43
CA SER A 548 -16.25 -4.34 -26.62
C SER A 548 -15.90 -5.71 -26.05
N SER A 549 -15.27 -6.59 -26.85
CA SER A 549 -14.90 -7.94 -26.40
C SER A 549 -13.91 -7.91 -25.23
N ALA A 550 -12.86 -7.10 -25.33
CA ALA A 550 -11.87 -6.99 -24.26
C ALA A 550 -12.45 -6.28 -23.02
N SER A 551 -13.36 -5.32 -23.23
CA SER A 551 -14.08 -4.67 -22.13
C SER A 551 -14.91 -5.68 -21.32
N GLU A 552 -15.60 -6.61 -21.98
CA GLU A 552 -16.36 -7.67 -21.31
C GLU A 552 -15.43 -8.65 -20.58
N GLU A 553 -14.32 -9.06 -21.20
CA GLU A 553 -13.32 -9.94 -20.59
C GLU A 553 -12.76 -9.33 -19.30
N LEU A 554 -12.22 -8.10 -19.37
CA LEU A 554 -11.61 -7.39 -18.24
C LEU A 554 -12.55 -7.21 -17.06
N THR A 555 -13.83 -6.92 -17.33
CA THR A 555 -14.83 -6.69 -16.28
C THR A 555 -15.42 -8.00 -15.70
N ASN A 556 -15.28 -9.12 -16.41
CA ASN A 556 -15.88 -10.41 -16.02
C ASN A 556 -14.89 -11.39 -15.38
N GLU A 557 -13.62 -11.42 -15.80
CA GLU A 557 -12.66 -12.47 -15.41
C GLU A 557 -12.04 -12.27 -14.01
N LEU A 558 -12.26 -11.11 -13.39
CA LEU A 558 -11.85 -10.80 -12.02
C LEU A 558 -10.33 -10.89 -11.75
N GLN A 559 -9.53 -10.77 -12.81
CA GLN A 559 -8.07 -10.80 -12.75
C GLN A 559 -7.49 -9.39 -12.59
N PRO A 560 -6.42 -9.24 -11.80
CA PRO A 560 -5.63 -8.01 -11.80
C PRO A 560 -4.82 -7.91 -13.11
N LEU A 561 -4.43 -6.69 -13.46
CA LEU A 561 -3.74 -6.36 -14.71
C LEU A 561 -2.55 -5.45 -14.43
N LEU A 562 -1.37 -5.74 -15.02
CA LEU A 562 -0.23 -4.81 -14.93
C LEU A 562 -0.45 -3.61 -15.84
N ALA A 563 0.12 -2.47 -15.48
CA ALA A 563 0.10 -1.28 -16.33
C ALA A 563 0.70 -1.52 -17.73
N THR A 564 1.75 -2.34 -17.83
CA THR A 564 2.33 -2.73 -19.12
C THR A 564 1.34 -3.49 -19.99
N GLU A 565 0.63 -4.47 -19.42
CA GLU A 565 -0.42 -5.22 -20.12
C GLU A 565 -1.62 -4.34 -20.46
N ALA A 566 -1.99 -3.41 -19.56
CA ALA A 566 -3.04 -2.41 -19.79
C ALA A 566 -2.73 -1.54 -21.00
N ARG A 567 -1.48 -1.10 -21.14
CA ARG A 567 -1.02 -0.33 -22.30
C ARG A 567 -1.07 -1.18 -23.57
N ASP A 568 -0.58 -2.42 -23.51
CA ASP A 568 -0.56 -3.31 -24.69
C ASP A 568 -1.98 -3.65 -25.19
N LYS A 569 -2.98 -3.65 -24.30
CA LYS A 569 -4.41 -3.78 -24.63
C LYS A 569 -5.07 -2.46 -25.09
N GLY A 570 -4.36 -1.32 -25.04
CA GLY A 570 -4.88 0.01 -25.38
C GLY A 570 -5.70 0.68 -24.28
N MET A 571 -5.76 0.11 -23.07
CA MET A 571 -6.54 0.65 -21.96
C MET A 571 -5.92 1.93 -21.38
N ILE A 572 -4.59 2.00 -21.33
CA ILE A 572 -3.85 3.22 -20.93
C ILE A 572 -2.90 3.64 -22.06
N ASP A 573 -2.55 4.92 -22.09
CA ASP A 573 -1.80 5.51 -23.19
C ASP A 573 -0.29 5.27 -23.10
N ASP A 574 0.29 5.33 -21.88
CA ASP A 574 1.74 5.20 -21.73
C ASP A 574 2.15 4.63 -20.37
N VAL A 575 3.32 3.98 -20.36
CA VAL A 575 3.99 3.45 -19.17
C VAL A 575 5.38 4.06 -19.07
N ILE A 576 5.58 4.91 -18.07
CA ILE A 576 6.75 5.77 -17.93
C ILE A 576 7.51 5.39 -16.67
N GLY A 577 8.72 4.87 -16.88
CA GLY A 577 9.55 4.37 -15.80
C GLY A 577 8.94 3.16 -15.09
N TYR A 578 9.61 2.72 -14.03
CA TYR A 578 9.29 1.50 -13.30
C TYR A 578 8.54 1.77 -11.99
N ASN A 579 8.79 2.92 -11.38
CA ASN A 579 8.24 3.32 -10.09
C ASN A 579 7.63 4.73 -10.15
N ALA A 580 6.96 5.13 -9.05
CA ALA A 580 6.27 6.41 -8.96
C ALA A 580 7.23 7.62 -9.01
N GLU A 581 8.47 7.48 -8.54
CA GLU A 581 9.46 8.56 -8.54
C GLU A 581 9.90 8.90 -9.96
N GLU A 582 10.20 7.88 -10.78
CA GLU A 582 10.53 8.04 -12.19
C GLU A 582 9.37 8.64 -13.00
N LEU A 583 8.13 8.18 -12.75
CA LEU A 583 6.94 8.77 -13.36
C LEU A 583 6.83 10.26 -13.00
N ASN A 584 6.88 10.59 -11.72
CA ASN A 584 6.74 11.96 -11.23
C ASN A 584 7.83 12.89 -11.77
N ALA A 585 9.07 12.41 -11.89
CA ALA A 585 10.16 13.17 -12.48
C ALA A 585 9.95 13.46 -13.97
N GLN A 586 9.25 12.56 -14.69
CA GLN A 586 9.03 12.68 -16.13
C GLN A 586 7.73 13.41 -16.51
N ILE A 587 6.71 13.43 -15.65
CA ILE A 587 5.41 14.09 -15.90
C ILE A 587 5.57 15.53 -16.44
N PRO A 588 6.38 16.43 -15.86
CA PRO A 588 6.50 17.80 -16.39
C PRO A 588 7.03 17.84 -17.82
N ARG A 589 7.98 16.96 -18.17
CA ARG A 589 8.50 16.85 -19.54
C ARG A 589 7.43 16.32 -20.49
N MET A 590 6.64 15.35 -20.07
CA MET A 590 5.55 14.80 -20.87
C MET A 590 4.43 15.80 -21.10
N CYS A 591 4.07 16.58 -20.08
CA CYS A 591 3.07 17.64 -20.21
C CYS A 591 3.53 18.68 -21.24
N ARG A 592 4.79 19.12 -21.22
CA ARG A 592 5.33 20.03 -22.23
C ARG A 592 5.23 19.47 -23.66
N ARG A 593 5.51 18.18 -23.85
CA ARG A 593 5.34 17.51 -25.15
C ARG A 593 3.86 17.51 -25.56
N LEU A 594 2.98 17.09 -24.66
CA LEU A 594 1.54 17.01 -24.91
C LEU A 594 0.92 18.40 -25.17
N GLN A 595 1.42 19.47 -24.55
CA GLN A 595 0.98 20.84 -24.82
C GLN A 595 1.24 21.24 -26.30
N LEU A 596 2.33 20.79 -26.91
CA LEU A 596 2.63 21.05 -28.33
C LEU A 596 1.65 20.32 -29.27
N GLU A 597 1.16 19.16 -28.85
CA GLU A 597 0.25 18.29 -29.60
C GLU A 597 -1.23 18.53 -29.23
N SER A 598 -1.50 19.36 -28.22
CA SER A 598 -2.83 19.54 -27.61
C SER A 598 -3.90 20.11 -28.55
N ARG A 599 -3.51 20.77 -29.64
CA ARG A 599 -4.44 21.43 -30.57
C ARG A 599 -5.45 20.47 -31.19
N GLU A 600 -5.03 19.26 -31.54
CA GLU A 600 -5.92 18.27 -32.14
C GLU A 600 -6.90 17.72 -31.11
N ILE A 601 -6.41 17.32 -29.93
CA ILE A 601 -7.24 16.87 -28.80
C ILE A 601 -8.30 17.92 -28.46
N LEU A 602 -7.91 19.18 -28.32
CA LEU A 602 -8.84 20.26 -28.01
C LEU A 602 -9.86 20.52 -29.14
N ARG A 603 -9.43 20.42 -30.41
CA ARG A 603 -10.35 20.55 -31.55
C ARG A 603 -11.38 19.44 -31.57
N GLU A 604 -10.96 18.18 -31.40
CA GLU A 604 -11.87 17.04 -31.29
C GLU A 604 -12.87 17.29 -30.17
N LYS A 605 -12.37 17.66 -28.98
CA LYS A 605 -13.21 17.93 -27.82
C LYS A 605 -14.21 19.08 -28.05
N GLN A 606 -13.80 20.14 -28.73
CA GLN A 606 -14.69 21.28 -29.00
C GLN A 606 -15.65 21.01 -30.16
N SER A 607 -15.31 20.08 -31.06
CA SER A 607 -16.15 19.68 -32.20
C SER A 607 -17.25 18.69 -31.82
N GLU A 608 -17.08 17.92 -30.74
CA GLU A 608 -18.12 17.02 -30.25
C GLU A 608 -19.34 17.83 -29.76
N THR A 609 -20.46 17.63 -30.44
CA THR A 609 -21.71 18.39 -30.29
C THR A 609 -22.54 17.99 -29.08
N SER A 610 -23.65 18.70 -28.85
CA SER A 610 -24.70 18.39 -27.86
C SER A 610 -25.17 16.92 -27.83
N SER A 611 -25.01 16.18 -28.92
CA SER A 611 -25.28 14.73 -29.00
C SER A 611 -24.39 13.89 -28.07
N LEU A 612 -23.13 14.28 -27.82
CA LEU A 612 -22.24 13.55 -26.91
C LEU A 612 -22.81 13.51 -25.49
N TRP A 613 -23.31 14.63 -24.99
CA TRP A 613 -23.88 14.70 -23.65
C TRP A 613 -25.12 13.83 -23.50
N SER A 614 -25.96 13.78 -24.53
CA SER A 614 -27.08 12.84 -24.55
C SER A 614 -26.61 11.39 -24.49
N THR A 615 -25.52 11.04 -25.18
CA THR A 615 -24.93 9.70 -25.12
C THR A 615 -24.36 9.38 -23.74
N LEU A 616 -23.54 10.28 -23.18
CA LEU A 616 -22.94 10.09 -21.85
C LEU A 616 -24.01 9.95 -20.76
N GLU A 617 -25.06 10.78 -20.80
CA GLU A 617 -26.15 10.72 -19.82
C GLU A 617 -26.97 9.43 -19.97
N GLU A 618 -27.15 8.91 -21.18
CA GLU A 618 -27.77 7.60 -21.40
C GLU A 618 -26.93 6.47 -20.78
N HIS A 619 -25.61 6.47 -21.02
CA HIS A 619 -24.70 5.51 -20.39
C HIS A 619 -24.75 5.59 -18.86
N ARG A 620 -24.70 6.81 -18.30
CA ARG A 620 -24.85 7.05 -16.86
C ARG A 620 -26.16 6.48 -16.33
N HIS A 621 -27.27 6.77 -17.00
CA HIS A 621 -28.60 6.32 -16.59
C HIS A 621 -28.70 4.79 -16.58
N GLN A 622 -28.21 4.13 -17.62
CA GLN A 622 -28.21 2.66 -17.72
C GLN A 622 -27.32 2.01 -16.65
N GLU A 623 -26.13 2.55 -16.42
CA GLU A 623 -25.20 2.09 -15.38
C GLU A 623 -25.81 2.24 -13.98
N LEU A 624 -26.33 3.43 -13.66
CA LEU A 624 -26.99 3.71 -12.38
C LEU A 624 -28.24 2.86 -12.17
N ALA A 625 -29.06 2.62 -13.19
CA ALA A 625 -30.24 1.75 -13.08
C ALA A 625 -29.85 0.30 -12.71
N ARG A 626 -28.69 -0.18 -13.15
CA ARG A 626 -28.15 -1.50 -12.77
C ARG A 626 -27.55 -1.45 -11.37
N MET A 627 -26.80 -0.41 -11.03
CA MET A 627 -26.24 -0.23 -9.69
C MET A 627 -27.31 -0.10 -8.61
N TRP A 628 -28.43 0.57 -8.89
CA TRP A 628 -29.58 0.64 -7.99
C TRP A 628 -30.06 -0.75 -7.59
N LYS A 629 -30.17 -1.68 -8.55
CA LYS A 629 -30.55 -3.07 -8.29
C LYS A 629 -29.49 -3.78 -7.44
N CYS A 630 -28.20 -3.58 -7.74
CA CYS A 630 -27.10 -4.14 -6.95
C CYS A 630 -27.14 -3.68 -5.48
N PHE A 631 -27.41 -2.39 -5.23
CA PHE A 631 -27.42 -1.85 -3.87
C PHE A 631 -28.60 -2.33 -3.01
N HIS A 632 -29.63 -2.89 -3.63
CA HIS A 632 -30.76 -3.52 -2.94
C HIS A 632 -30.65 -5.05 -2.91
N ASP A 633 -29.56 -5.61 -3.46
CA ASP A 633 -29.31 -7.05 -3.47
C ASP A 633 -28.57 -7.48 -2.18
N LYS A 634 -29.06 -8.57 -1.57
CA LYS A 634 -28.48 -9.13 -0.34
C LYS A 634 -27.02 -9.56 -0.50
N GLU A 635 -26.62 -9.99 -1.70
CA GLU A 635 -25.25 -10.43 -1.97
C GLU A 635 -24.26 -9.27 -1.90
N TYR A 636 -24.62 -8.07 -2.38
CA TYR A 636 -23.80 -6.87 -2.22
C TYR A 636 -23.57 -6.57 -0.73
N HIS A 637 -24.63 -6.54 0.07
CA HIS A 637 -24.54 -6.28 1.51
C HIS A 637 -23.66 -7.30 2.22
N LYS A 638 -23.83 -8.59 1.92
CA LYS A 638 -23.02 -9.68 2.49
C LYS A 638 -21.54 -9.53 2.12
N ARG A 639 -21.22 -9.25 0.86
CA ARG A 639 -19.84 -9.10 0.40
C ARG A 639 -19.17 -7.86 0.97
N ARG A 640 -19.90 -6.75 1.04
CA ARG A 640 -19.43 -5.52 1.66
C ARG A 640 -19.10 -5.74 3.14
N HIS A 641 -20.04 -6.33 3.89
CA HIS A 641 -19.83 -6.65 5.30
C HIS A 641 -18.58 -7.51 5.49
N ASN A 642 -18.44 -8.59 4.72
CA ASN A 642 -17.28 -9.46 4.79
C ASN A 642 -15.98 -8.73 4.45
N PHE A 643 -15.97 -7.89 3.42
CA PHE A 643 -14.78 -7.13 3.02
C PHE A 643 -14.31 -6.13 4.08
N VAL A 644 -15.25 -5.50 4.79
CA VAL A 644 -14.92 -4.46 5.76
C VAL A 644 -14.44 -5.04 7.10
N TYR A 645 -14.91 -6.23 7.49
CA TYR A 645 -14.59 -6.88 8.77
C TYR A 645 -13.56 -8.03 8.69
N HIS A 646 -13.20 -8.51 7.51
CA HIS A 646 -12.23 -9.59 7.31
C HIS A 646 -11.00 -9.14 6.51
#